data_AF-A0A1J9S5N0-F1
#
_entry.id   AF-A0A1J9S5N0-F1
#
_cell.length_a   1.000
_cell.length_b   1.000
_cell.length_c   1.000
_cell.angle_alpha   90.00
_cell.angle_beta   90.00
_cell.angle_gamma   90.00
#
_symmetry.space_group_name_H-M   'P 1'
#
loop_
_entity.id
_entity.type
_entity.pdbx_description
1 polymer ?
#
loop_
_entity_poly.entity_id
_entity_poly.type
_entity_poly.pdbx_seq_one_letter_code
_entity_poly.pdbx_strand_id
1 'polypeptide(L)'
;MAIANGNGQHNANGSTNGAHHHHNVDTDSAPLNIIIVGAGLGGLTAAIYLRQQGHKVTVLEQSRFACELGAAVHLAPNSNGVLKRIGIDAERDFGAVEAQLLTEYEADGNVIRSLPIGEMGAIYQHKWLLVYRVHLHEALKKRATDAEGKGVPVELRTSSRVVDVDPATAAVTLESGETVRGDLVVGADGVHSKARPKVPGGDVSASPSSKSAFRFLVPREAALADPRSAKFAARDGEMHILYGSDRRVVIYPCVSNTMLNFVCIHPKEESDASSDDWNKTGRKSKLLEVFAKFDSDLVALLDKAEEDTLKVWELLDMEPLPTWVNEKLALLGDAAHPYLPHQGQGAGQAMEDAAALAVVLPEGTKPEDVPQRLKLYFDFRYERCTKIQRFSQQAGRDIQDEPLDMSGNSAYNFTHDEWDSASDKFRRWQWAQNPNLYWRQPIVFGPMPGPRQDFFGRPRTATHSTATTASIKFKTSATVLQGLFPNARFRFAKPGTVAHASFSQTTLNKMDWLGGGGYRHFGLYIHGVEYTKLDGGTASGTYMPLLFESLADPIVSGREELGMPKLYCTIDVHRRARSYRLQTGWQGATFGEVALEGLEEQDPAAEKGTIGGEADDGILVYRYMPEVGRRGKAASEHAVFVPHAEEAKVVPTTVKRVWRGRTGSVKFDALDWDALPTLHHVIARLAEVPVFEVVGVKVVESEGVPDVSSARPVDELVQKV
;
A
#
# COMPACT_ATOMS: atom_id res chain seq x y z
N MET A 1 -23.90 52.55 3.70
CA MET A 1 -24.63 52.83 4.95
C MET A 1 -25.52 51.63 5.23
N ALA A 2 -25.00 50.67 6.01
CA ALA A 2 -25.77 49.59 6.63
C ALA A 2 -24.93 49.08 7.80
N ILE A 3 -25.55 49.06 8.98
CA ILE A 3 -25.01 48.72 10.29
C ILE A 3 -25.57 47.35 10.68
N ALA A 4 -24.84 46.70 11.60
CA ALA A 4 -25.21 45.59 12.48
C ALA A 4 -24.71 44.21 11.99
N ASN A 5 -24.13 43.31 12.78
CA ASN A 5 -23.54 43.23 14.15
C ASN A 5 -23.60 41.73 14.49
N GLY A 6 -22.60 41.17 15.16
CA GLY A 6 -22.83 40.05 16.08
C GLY A 6 -22.06 38.75 15.83
N ASN A 7 -21.02 38.54 16.63
CA ASN A 7 -20.16 37.36 16.76
C ASN A 7 -20.87 36.04 17.11
N GLY A 8 -20.25 34.90 16.75
CA GLY A 8 -20.45 33.62 17.46
C GLY A 8 -19.95 32.33 16.77
N GLN A 9 -18.73 31.91 17.13
CA GLN A 9 -18.23 30.52 17.32
C GLN A 9 -18.07 29.48 16.16
N HIS A 10 -16.80 29.09 16.00
CA HIS A 10 -16.20 27.73 15.93
C HIS A 10 -16.64 26.63 14.94
N ASN A 11 -15.65 26.27 14.10
CA ASN A 11 -15.09 24.94 13.79
C ASN A 11 -16.02 23.77 13.38
N ALA A 12 -15.82 23.31 12.14
CA ALA A 12 -15.07 22.07 11.79
C ALA A 12 -15.70 21.41 10.56
N ASN A 13 -15.03 21.48 9.42
CA ASN A 13 -15.19 20.49 8.35
C ASN A 13 -13.82 20.19 7.77
N GLY A 14 -13.20 19.15 8.32
CA GLY A 14 -12.01 18.53 7.77
C GLY A 14 -12.34 17.87 6.45
N SER A 15 -11.94 18.52 5.36
CA SER A 15 -11.82 17.91 4.05
C SER A 15 -10.60 17.00 4.07
N THR A 16 -10.81 15.69 4.15
CA THR A 16 -9.78 14.70 3.86
C THR A 16 -9.45 14.76 2.37
N ASN A 17 -8.33 15.42 2.05
CA ASN A 17 -7.75 15.42 0.72
C ASN A 17 -7.22 14.02 0.39
N GLY A 18 -8.06 13.21 -0.27
CA GLY A 18 -7.60 12.05 -1.01
C GLY A 18 -6.82 12.53 -2.22
N ALA A 19 -5.49 12.40 -2.16
CA ALA A 19 -4.61 12.68 -3.28
C ALA A 19 -4.86 11.65 -4.39
N HIS A 20 -5.73 12.00 -5.34
CA HIS A 20 -5.80 11.36 -6.64
C HIS A 20 -4.51 11.71 -7.40
N HIS A 21 -3.47 10.90 -7.23
CA HIS A 21 -2.26 11.00 -8.03
C HIS A 21 -2.51 10.38 -9.40
N HIS A 22 -2.56 11.23 -10.43
CA HIS A 22 -2.27 10.82 -11.79
C HIS A 22 -0.81 10.34 -11.84
N HIS A 23 -0.62 9.04 -11.96
CA HIS A 23 0.68 8.44 -12.21
C HIS A 23 1.11 8.74 -13.65
N ASN A 24 2.27 9.37 -13.83
CA ASN A 24 3.03 9.23 -15.08
C ASN A 24 3.79 7.90 -14.97
N VAL A 25 3.07 6.80 -15.25
CA VAL A 25 3.65 5.48 -15.52
C VAL A 25 4.36 5.56 -16.87
N ASP A 26 5.41 4.78 -17.12
CA ASP A 26 5.80 4.46 -18.50
C ASP A 26 4.54 4.10 -19.28
N THR A 27 4.12 4.97 -20.20
CA THR A 27 2.80 4.94 -20.85
C THR A 27 2.63 3.80 -21.86
N ASP A 28 3.53 2.81 -21.86
CA ASP A 28 3.62 1.77 -22.89
C ASP A 28 3.09 0.39 -22.47
N SER A 29 2.73 0.15 -21.21
CA SER A 29 2.16 -1.15 -20.81
C SER A 29 0.63 -1.12 -20.86
N ALA A 30 0.04 -1.90 -21.78
CA ALA A 30 -1.40 -2.02 -21.97
C ALA A 30 -2.08 -2.83 -20.84
N PRO A 31 -3.38 -2.60 -20.56
CA PRO A 31 -4.16 -3.43 -19.65
C PRO A 31 -4.12 -4.92 -20.01
N LEU A 32 -3.93 -5.79 -19.01
CA LEU A 32 -4.12 -7.23 -19.16
C LEU A 32 -5.57 -7.56 -19.53
N ASN A 33 -5.76 -8.59 -20.36
CA ASN A 33 -7.06 -9.20 -20.65
C ASN A 33 -7.22 -10.44 -19.78
N ILE A 34 -8.11 -10.40 -18.81
CA ILE A 34 -8.28 -11.45 -17.80
C ILE A 34 -9.60 -12.17 -18.02
N ILE A 35 -9.55 -13.49 -18.14
CA ILE A 35 -10.73 -14.35 -18.25
C ILE A 35 -11.01 -14.97 -16.88
N ILE A 36 -12.22 -14.82 -16.37
CA ILE A 36 -12.67 -15.46 -15.13
C ILE A 36 -13.70 -16.51 -15.48
N VAL A 37 -13.47 -17.76 -15.08
CA VAL A 37 -14.39 -18.87 -15.29
C VAL A 37 -15.23 -19.07 -14.03
N GLY A 38 -16.50 -18.69 -14.09
CA GLY A 38 -17.46 -18.75 -12.99
C GLY A 38 -17.82 -17.37 -12.42
N ALA A 39 -19.12 -17.07 -12.37
CA ALA A 39 -19.67 -15.83 -11.80
C ALA A 39 -20.22 -16.04 -10.38
N GLY A 40 -19.55 -16.86 -9.57
CA GLY A 40 -19.85 -16.98 -8.14
C GLY A 40 -19.38 -15.75 -7.34
N LEU A 41 -19.56 -15.79 -6.01
CA LEU A 41 -19.15 -14.68 -5.12
C LEU A 41 -17.66 -14.33 -5.30
N GLY A 42 -16.78 -15.33 -5.31
CA GLY A 42 -15.33 -15.12 -5.52
C GLY A 42 -15.00 -14.56 -6.91
N GLY A 43 -15.57 -15.14 -7.97
CA GLY A 43 -15.33 -14.72 -9.35
C GLY A 43 -15.77 -13.29 -9.63
N LEU A 44 -16.98 -12.90 -9.19
CA LEU A 44 -17.45 -11.52 -9.34
C LEU A 44 -16.64 -10.55 -8.48
N THR A 45 -16.23 -10.94 -7.27
CA THR A 45 -15.37 -10.11 -6.42
C THR A 45 -14.00 -9.88 -7.08
N ALA A 46 -13.39 -10.93 -7.65
CA ALA A 46 -12.14 -10.82 -8.41
C ALA A 46 -12.31 -9.91 -9.63
N ALA A 47 -13.43 -10.03 -10.34
CA ALA A 47 -13.72 -9.18 -11.48
C ALA A 47 -13.74 -7.69 -11.11
N ILE A 48 -14.36 -7.34 -9.98
CA ILE A 48 -14.43 -5.96 -9.48
C ILE A 48 -13.04 -5.44 -9.09
N TYR A 49 -12.26 -6.22 -8.34
CA TYR A 49 -10.92 -5.78 -7.94
C TYR A 49 -9.98 -5.62 -9.14
N LEU A 50 -9.99 -6.57 -10.08
CA LEU A 50 -9.11 -6.55 -11.24
C LEU A 50 -9.47 -5.40 -12.21
N ARG A 51 -10.76 -5.09 -12.41
CA ARG A 51 -11.12 -3.87 -13.16
C ARG A 51 -10.67 -2.59 -12.45
N GLN A 52 -10.71 -2.56 -11.11
CA GLN A 52 -10.26 -1.40 -10.33
C GLN A 52 -8.74 -1.20 -10.38
N GLN A 53 -7.98 -2.26 -10.70
CA GLN A 53 -6.55 -2.22 -11.03
C GLN A 53 -6.28 -1.86 -12.50
N GLY A 54 -7.31 -1.49 -13.27
CA GLY A 54 -7.17 -1.02 -14.65
C GLY A 54 -7.19 -2.10 -15.71
N HIS A 55 -7.44 -3.37 -15.37
CA HIS A 55 -7.46 -4.48 -16.32
C HIS A 55 -8.81 -4.64 -17.04
N LYS A 56 -8.80 -5.31 -18.19
CA LYS A 56 -10.01 -5.71 -18.93
C LYS A 56 -10.41 -7.11 -18.50
N VAL A 57 -11.65 -7.29 -18.06
CA VAL A 57 -12.09 -8.55 -17.47
C VAL A 57 -13.33 -9.08 -18.19
N THR A 58 -13.26 -10.34 -18.61
CA THR A 58 -14.39 -11.11 -19.14
C THR A 58 -14.73 -12.25 -18.18
N VAL A 59 -15.97 -12.32 -17.71
CA VAL A 59 -16.47 -13.39 -16.84
C VAL A 59 -17.34 -14.34 -17.66
N LEU A 60 -17.02 -15.63 -17.64
CA LEU A 60 -17.75 -16.70 -18.33
C LEU A 60 -18.56 -17.50 -17.32
N GLU A 61 -19.89 -17.53 -17.48
CA GLU A 61 -20.81 -18.22 -16.56
C GLU A 61 -21.74 -19.17 -17.31
N GLN A 62 -21.87 -20.41 -16.84
CA GLN A 62 -22.69 -21.44 -17.48
C GLN A 62 -24.20 -21.19 -17.33
N SER A 63 -24.64 -20.60 -16.22
CA SER A 63 -26.05 -20.38 -15.94
C SER A 63 -26.60 -19.13 -16.63
N ARG A 64 -27.93 -19.04 -16.69
CA ARG A 64 -28.67 -17.82 -17.09
C ARG A 64 -29.15 -17.00 -15.89
N PHE A 65 -28.75 -17.39 -14.68
CA PHE A 65 -29.27 -16.84 -13.41
C PHE A 65 -30.81 -16.92 -13.28
N ALA A 66 -31.46 -17.90 -13.93
CA ALA A 66 -32.92 -17.97 -14.02
C ALA A 66 -33.61 -18.39 -12.70
N CYS A 67 -32.91 -19.08 -11.80
CA CYS A 67 -33.42 -19.49 -10.48
C CYS A 67 -32.27 -19.54 -9.48
N GLU A 68 -31.94 -18.43 -8.83
CA GLU A 68 -31.08 -18.47 -7.65
C GLU A 68 -31.94 -18.67 -6.38
N LEU A 69 -32.19 -19.92 -6.01
CA LEU A 69 -32.61 -20.26 -4.64
C LEU A 69 -31.35 -20.29 -3.78
N GLY A 70 -30.98 -19.14 -3.20
CA GLY A 70 -29.80 -19.03 -2.34
C GLY A 70 -30.11 -19.34 -0.88
N ALA A 71 -29.22 -20.05 -0.20
CA ALA A 71 -29.16 -20.04 1.26
C ALA A 71 -28.55 -18.70 1.74
N ALA A 72 -28.71 -18.34 3.02
CA ALA A 72 -27.94 -17.23 3.57
C ALA A 72 -26.47 -17.61 3.79
N VAL A 73 -25.60 -16.60 3.89
CA VAL A 73 -24.16 -16.76 4.15
C VAL A 73 -23.70 -15.78 5.21
N HIS A 74 -22.61 -16.13 5.89
CA HIS A 74 -21.97 -15.25 6.84
C HIS A 74 -21.01 -14.30 6.11
N LEU A 75 -21.05 -13.04 6.50
CA LEU A 75 -20.08 -12.03 6.12
C LEU A 75 -19.35 -11.58 7.39
N ALA A 76 -18.34 -12.36 7.76
CA ALA A 76 -17.48 -12.09 8.91
C ALA A 76 -16.67 -10.78 8.75
N PRO A 77 -16.12 -10.19 9.83
CA PRO A 77 -15.40 -8.92 9.81
C PRO A 77 -14.35 -8.77 8.70
N ASN A 78 -13.50 -9.79 8.53
CA ASN A 78 -12.47 -9.84 7.49
C ASN A 78 -13.05 -9.70 6.07
N SER A 79 -14.11 -10.47 5.79
CA SER A 79 -14.79 -10.46 4.49
C SER A 79 -15.65 -9.22 4.26
N ASN A 80 -16.21 -8.63 5.33
CA ASN A 80 -16.95 -7.37 5.26
C ASN A 80 -16.01 -6.22 4.86
N GLY A 81 -14.78 -6.19 5.40
CA GLY A 81 -13.76 -5.20 5.01
C GLY A 81 -13.43 -5.24 3.53
N VAL A 82 -13.26 -6.44 2.98
CA VAL A 82 -13.04 -6.67 1.54
C VAL A 82 -14.20 -6.11 0.71
N LEU A 83 -15.46 -6.38 1.07
CA LEU A 83 -16.63 -5.83 0.35
C LEU A 83 -16.73 -4.30 0.45
N LYS A 84 -16.49 -3.74 1.64
CA LYS A 84 -16.51 -2.28 1.83
C LYS A 84 -15.46 -1.59 0.96
N ARG A 85 -14.30 -2.21 0.77
CA ARG A 85 -13.20 -1.68 -0.07
C ARG A 85 -13.59 -1.54 -1.54
N ILE A 86 -14.45 -2.42 -2.07
CA ILE A 86 -14.97 -2.32 -3.44
C ILE A 86 -16.24 -1.44 -3.54
N GLY A 87 -16.65 -0.83 -2.43
CA GLY A 87 -17.76 0.13 -2.36
C GLY A 87 -19.13 -0.50 -2.13
N ILE A 88 -19.19 -1.75 -1.67
CA ILE A 88 -20.44 -2.42 -1.30
C ILE A 88 -20.62 -2.31 0.21
N ASP A 89 -21.70 -1.68 0.65
CA ASP A 89 -22.11 -1.64 2.06
C ASP A 89 -23.33 -2.55 2.22
N ALA A 90 -23.13 -3.76 2.73
CA ALA A 90 -24.17 -4.78 2.74
C ALA A 90 -25.41 -4.40 3.59
N GLU A 91 -25.23 -3.65 4.68
CA GLU A 91 -26.34 -3.16 5.52
C GLU A 91 -27.19 -2.17 4.72
N ARG A 92 -26.54 -1.16 4.11
CA ARG A 92 -27.22 -0.10 3.36
C ARG A 92 -27.79 -0.57 2.03
N ASP A 93 -27.04 -1.37 1.28
CA ASP A 93 -27.32 -1.64 -0.12
C ASP A 93 -28.40 -2.73 -0.29
N PHE A 94 -28.51 -3.68 0.64
CA PHE A 94 -29.48 -4.78 0.54
C PHE A 94 -29.92 -5.40 1.88
N GLY A 95 -29.78 -4.66 2.99
CA GLY A 95 -30.38 -5.02 4.27
C GLY A 95 -29.74 -6.22 4.96
N ALA A 96 -28.41 -6.32 4.94
CA ALA A 96 -27.69 -7.25 5.79
C ALA A 96 -28.02 -7.02 7.28
N VAL A 97 -28.06 -8.11 8.06
CA VAL A 97 -28.38 -8.05 9.49
C VAL A 97 -27.10 -8.19 10.30
N GLU A 98 -26.85 -7.29 11.24
CA GLU A 98 -25.72 -7.43 12.17
C GLU A 98 -25.96 -8.58 13.14
N ALA A 99 -24.96 -9.44 13.33
CA ALA A 99 -25.00 -10.50 14.32
C ALA A 99 -24.81 -9.90 15.73
N GLN A 100 -25.89 -9.88 16.51
CA GLN A 100 -25.90 -9.27 17.86
C GLN A 100 -25.67 -10.30 18.95
N LEU A 101 -26.25 -11.48 18.81
CA LEU A 101 -26.22 -12.53 19.83
C LEU A 101 -26.05 -13.90 19.19
N LEU A 102 -25.32 -14.79 19.88
CA LEU A 102 -25.28 -16.21 19.58
C LEU A 102 -25.76 -16.99 20.80
N THR A 103 -26.83 -17.75 20.68
CA THR A 103 -27.31 -18.65 21.74
C THR A 103 -27.19 -20.10 21.29
N GLU A 104 -26.52 -20.89 22.12
CA GLU A 104 -26.29 -22.31 21.88
C GLU A 104 -27.19 -23.15 22.78
N TYR A 105 -27.79 -24.20 22.23
CA TYR A 105 -28.70 -25.09 22.93
C TYR A 105 -28.26 -26.55 22.80
N GLU A 106 -28.59 -27.34 23.81
CA GLU A 106 -28.64 -28.80 23.71
C GLU A 106 -29.86 -29.24 22.89
N ALA A 107 -29.86 -30.49 22.43
CA ALA A 107 -30.96 -31.03 21.63
C ALA A 107 -32.31 -30.97 22.34
N ASP A 108 -32.34 -31.05 23.68
CA ASP A 108 -33.57 -30.98 24.48
C ASP A 108 -34.09 -29.56 24.74
N GLY A 109 -33.38 -28.53 24.23
CA GLY A 109 -33.78 -27.13 24.32
C GLY A 109 -33.17 -26.37 25.50
N ASN A 110 -32.33 -27.01 26.32
CA ASN A 110 -31.57 -26.32 27.37
C ASN A 110 -30.51 -25.39 26.77
N VAL A 111 -30.39 -24.18 27.32
CA VAL A 111 -29.37 -23.20 26.89
C VAL A 111 -28.01 -23.62 27.45
N ILE A 112 -27.03 -23.85 26.57
CA ILE A 112 -25.64 -24.10 26.92
C ILE A 112 -24.98 -22.78 27.31
N ARG A 113 -25.07 -21.78 26.42
CA ARG A 113 -24.53 -20.43 26.63
C ARG A 113 -25.16 -19.42 25.68
N SER A 114 -25.01 -18.15 26.04
CA SER A 114 -25.40 -17.02 25.20
C SER A 114 -24.27 -16.00 25.16
N LEU A 115 -23.83 -15.61 23.96
CA LEU A 115 -22.66 -14.77 23.73
C LEU A 115 -23.08 -13.45 23.04
N PRO A 116 -22.74 -12.27 23.62
CA PRO A 116 -23.05 -10.97 23.03
C PRO A 116 -22.07 -10.63 21.89
N ILE A 117 -22.34 -11.19 20.70
CA ILE A 117 -21.48 -11.04 19.51
C ILE A 117 -21.30 -9.57 19.11
N GLY A 118 -22.34 -8.74 19.21
CA GLY A 118 -22.27 -7.31 18.88
C GLY A 118 -21.26 -6.56 19.75
N GLU A 119 -21.29 -6.80 21.07
CA GLU A 119 -20.36 -6.18 22.02
C GLU A 119 -18.92 -6.68 21.83
N MET A 120 -18.76 -8.01 21.68
CA MET A 120 -17.46 -8.63 21.43
C MET A 120 -16.88 -8.17 20.08
N GLY A 121 -17.73 -7.87 19.11
CA GLY A 121 -17.36 -7.42 17.77
C GLY A 121 -16.76 -6.02 17.71
N ALA A 122 -16.89 -5.21 18.77
CA ALA A 122 -16.35 -3.85 18.84
C ALA A 122 -14.81 -3.79 18.77
N ILE A 123 -14.12 -4.91 18.98
CA ILE A 123 -12.66 -5.00 18.82
C ILE A 123 -12.23 -5.14 17.36
N TYR A 124 -13.15 -5.50 16.46
CA TYR A 124 -12.87 -5.68 15.05
C TYR A 124 -13.19 -4.40 14.26
N GLN A 125 -12.45 -4.18 13.18
CA GLN A 125 -12.62 -3.01 12.31
C GLN A 125 -14.00 -2.98 11.61
N HIS A 126 -14.60 -4.14 11.39
CA HIS A 126 -15.85 -4.31 10.66
C HIS A 126 -16.80 -5.25 11.39
N LYS A 127 -18.10 -5.00 11.23
CA LYS A 127 -19.17 -5.82 11.84
C LYS A 127 -19.26 -7.19 11.20
N TRP A 128 -19.71 -8.18 11.98
CA TRP A 128 -20.15 -9.47 11.44
C TRP A 128 -21.61 -9.34 10.97
N LEU A 129 -21.83 -9.55 9.68
CA LEU A 129 -23.13 -9.46 9.05
C LEU A 129 -23.65 -10.83 8.57
N LEU A 130 -24.97 -10.97 8.58
CA LEU A 130 -25.73 -12.13 8.12
C LEU A 130 -26.47 -11.70 6.86
N VAL A 131 -26.16 -12.35 5.73
CA VAL A 131 -26.58 -11.87 4.41
C VAL A 131 -27.30 -12.93 3.61
N TYR A 132 -28.31 -12.51 2.86
CA TYR A 132 -28.94 -13.37 1.88
C TYR A 132 -28.04 -13.46 0.64
N ARG A 133 -27.59 -14.68 0.28
CA ARG A 133 -26.58 -14.88 -0.77
C ARG A 133 -26.99 -14.27 -2.10
N VAL A 134 -28.26 -14.36 -2.47
CA VAL A 134 -28.78 -13.82 -3.74
C VAL A 134 -28.60 -12.31 -3.79
N HIS A 135 -28.90 -11.59 -2.71
CA HIS A 135 -28.71 -10.14 -2.66
C HIS A 135 -27.23 -9.74 -2.77
N LEU A 136 -26.35 -10.47 -2.08
CA LEU A 136 -24.92 -10.24 -2.19
C LEU A 136 -24.42 -10.50 -3.62
N HIS A 137 -24.86 -11.58 -4.26
CA HIS A 137 -24.52 -11.91 -5.64
C HIS A 137 -24.99 -10.82 -6.61
N GLU A 138 -26.25 -10.40 -6.51
CA GLU A 138 -26.81 -9.32 -7.33
C GLU A 138 -26.06 -8.00 -7.14
N ALA A 139 -25.69 -7.65 -5.91
CA ALA A 139 -24.90 -6.46 -5.60
C ALA A 139 -23.50 -6.53 -6.25
N LEU A 140 -22.83 -7.68 -6.16
CA LEU A 140 -21.54 -7.92 -6.82
C LEU A 140 -21.67 -7.85 -8.34
N LYS A 141 -22.68 -8.51 -8.93
CA LYS A 141 -22.95 -8.49 -10.36
C LYS A 141 -23.16 -7.06 -10.87
N LYS A 142 -24.06 -6.32 -10.20
CA LYS A 142 -24.32 -4.90 -10.51
C LYS A 142 -23.04 -4.09 -10.44
N ARG A 143 -22.25 -4.25 -9.38
CA ARG A 143 -20.99 -3.51 -9.19
C ARG A 143 -19.93 -3.87 -10.23
N ALA A 144 -19.85 -5.13 -10.64
CA ALA A 144 -18.93 -5.61 -11.65
C ALA A 144 -19.22 -5.01 -13.04
N THR A 145 -20.49 -4.88 -13.41
CA THR A 145 -20.94 -4.38 -14.72
C THR A 145 -21.26 -2.89 -14.76
N ASP A 146 -21.17 -2.19 -13.63
CA ASP A 146 -21.50 -0.76 -13.54
C ASP A 146 -20.57 0.11 -14.40
N ALA A 147 -21.16 0.95 -15.26
CA ALA A 147 -20.45 1.85 -16.16
C ALA A 147 -19.72 2.97 -15.42
N GLU A 148 -20.26 3.42 -14.28
CA GLU A 148 -19.73 4.55 -13.50
C GLU A 148 -18.66 4.12 -12.47
N GLY A 149 -18.40 2.80 -12.36
CA GLY A 149 -17.36 2.27 -11.49
C GLY A 149 -15.94 2.53 -12.02
N LYS A 150 -14.93 2.52 -11.13
CA LYS A 150 -13.52 2.64 -11.52
C LYS A 150 -13.11 1.50 -12.47
N GLY A 151 -12.46 1.86 -13.58
CA GLY A 151 -12.00 0.92 -14.61
C GLY A 151 -13.08 0.48 -15.59
N VAL A 152 -12.71 -0.30 -16.60
CA VAL A 152 -13.62 -0.76 -17.66
C VAL A 152 -14.68 -1.71 -17.07
N PRO A 153 -15.97 -1.56 -17.40
CA PRO A 153 -17.01 -2.49 -16.96
C PRO A 153 -16.70 -3.94 -17.37
N VAL A 154 -16.97 -4.88 -16.46
CA VAL A 154 -16.74 -6.31 -16.71
C VAL A 154 -17.68 -6.80 -17.81
N GLU A 155 -17.13 -7.54 -18.77
CA GLU A 155 -17.92 -8.26 -19.77
C GLU A 155 -18.43 -9.58 -19.15
N LEU A 156 -19.69 -9.61 -18.73
CA LEU A 156 -20.32 -10.80 -18.17
C LEU A 156 -21.05 -11.61 -19.26
N ARG A 157 -20.54 -12.79 -19.59
CA ARG A 157 -21.11 -13.70 -20.59
C ARG A 157 -21.77 -14.92 -19.94
N THR A 158 -23.10 -14.87 -19.81
CA THR A 158 -23.92 -16.01 -19.34
C THR A 158 -24.14 -17.07 -20.41
N SER A 159 -24.62 -18.27 -20.04
CA SER A 159 -24.73 -19.43 -20.94
C SER A 159 -23.41 -19.83 -21.64
N SER A 160 -22.28 -19.50 -21.02
CA SER A 160 -20.93 -19.79 -21.53
C SER A 160 -20.32 -20.93 -20.72
N ARG A 161 -20.79 -22.16 -20.94
CA ARG A 161 -20.24 -23.34 -20.26
C ARG A 161 -18.80 -23.57 -20.75
N VAL A 162 -17.84 -23.48 -19.83
CA VAL A 162 -16.44 -23.84 -20.09
C VAL A 162 -16.27 -25.35 -19.98
N VAL A 163 -15.58 -25.94 -20.97
CA VAL A 163 -15.29 -27.37 -21.03
C VAL A 163 -13.79 -27.67 -20.91
N ASP A 164 -12.92 -26.71 -21.26
CA ASP A 164 -11.48 -26.88 -21.19
C ASP A 164 -10.74 -25.55 -20.95
N VAL A 165 -9.57 -25.64 -20.32
CA VAL A 165 -8.67 -24.50 -20.05
C VAL A 165 -7.24 -24.90 -20.38
N ASP A 166 -6.54 -24.05 -21.13
CA ASP A 166 -5.11 -24.16 -21.43
C ASP A 166 -4.32 -23.09 -20.62
N PRO A 167 -3.60 -23.51 -19.56
CA PRO A 167 -2.80 -22.62 -18.72
C PRO A 167 -1.65 -21.92 -19.44
N ALA A 168 -1.07 -22.55 -20.48
CA ALA A 168 0.12 -22.02 -21.15
C ALA A 168 -0.23 -20.82 -22.05
N THR A 169 -1.35 -20.92 -22.76
CA THR A 169 -1.79 -19.86 -23.70
C THR A 169 -2.90 -18.97 -23.14
N ALA A 170 -3.30 -19.16 -21.88
CA ALA A 170 -4.43 -18.48 -21.24
C ALA A 170 -5.69 -18.51 -22.12
N ALA A 171 -6.04 -19.73 -22.58
CA ALA A 171 -7.18 -19.97 -23.46
C ALA A 171 -8.24 -20.82 -22.78
N VAL A 172 -9.51 -20.50 -23.05
CA VAL A 172 -10.67 -21.19 -22.49
C VAL A 172 -11.57 -21.64 -23.64
N THR A 173 -11.94 -22.92 -23.65
CA THR A 173 -12.83 -23.50 -24.66
C THR A 173 -14.24 -23.65 -24.09
N LEU A 174 -15.22 -23.10 -24.79
CA LEU A 174 -16.64 -23.21 -24.46
C LEU A 174 -17.25 -24.47 -25.09
N GLU A 175 -18.36 -24.95 -24.51
CA GLU A 175 -19.17 -26.05 -25.04
C GLU A 175 -19.67 -25.78 -26.47
N SER A 176 -19.83 -24.51 -26.84
CA SER A 176 -20.17 -24.08 -28.21
C SER A 176 -19.05 -24.34 -29.23
N GLY A 177 -17.84 -24.65 -28.78
CA GLY A 177 -16.62 -24.75 -29.59
C GLY A 177 -15.85 -23.44 -29.73
N GLU A 178 -16.35 -22.32 -29.19
CA GLU A 178 -15.64 -21.04 -29.16
C GLU A 178 -14.42 -21.10 -28.22
N THR A 179 -13.30 -20.52 -28.64
CA THR A 179 -12.12 -20.31 -27.78
C THR A 179 -11.96 -18.83 -27.44
N VAL A 180 -11.95 -18.51 -26.15
CA VAL A 180 -11.67 -17.17 -25.61
C VAL A 180 -10.21 -17.13 -25.15
N ARG A 181 -9.48 -16.07 -25.50
CA ARG A 181 -8.05 -15.92 -25.17
C ARG A 181 -7.80 -14.63 -24.38
N GLY A 182 -6.85 -14.70 -23.44
CA GLY A 182 -6.42 -13.56 -22.66
C GLY A 182 -4.95 -13.66 -22.27
N ASP A 183 -4.56 -12.89 -21.26
CA ASP A 183 -3.24 -12.88 -20.65
C ASP A 183 -3.20 -13.71 -19.35
N LEU A 184 -4.36 -13.94 -18.74
CA LEU A 184 -4.57 -14.67 -17.49
C LEU A 184 -5.95 -15.33 -17.49
N VAL A 185 -6.03 -16.58 -17.00
CA VAL A 185 -7.27 -17.26 -16.66
C VAL A 185 -7.38 -17.44 -15.15
N VAL A 186 -8.54 -17.12 -14.58
CA VAL A 186 -8.87 -17.34 -13.18
C VAL A 186 -9.99 -18.37 -13.09
N GLY A 187 -9.69 -19.54 -12.55
CA GLY A 187 -10.67 -20.60 -12.25
C GLY A 187 -11.42 -20.31 -10.95
N ALA A 188 -12.67 -19.87 -11.08
CA ALA A 188 -13.60 -19.57 -9.98
C ALA A 188 -14.91 -20.39 -10.13
N ASP A 189 -14.79 -21.59 -10.70
CA ASP A 189 -15.86 -22.47 -11.18
C ASP A 189 -16.34 -23.50 -10.15
N GLY A 190 -16.00 -23.26 -8.88
CA GLY A 190 -16.54 -23.97 -7.73
C GLY A 190 -15.99 -25.38 -7.52
N VAL A 191 -16.66 -26.13 -6.64
CA VAL A 191 -16.20 -27.46 -6.19
C VAL A 191 -16.08 -28.50 -7.32
N HIS A 192 -16.83 -28.34 -8.41
CA HIS A 192 -16.80 -29.20 -9.60
C HIS A 192 -15.95 -28.62 -10.74
N SER A 193 -14.94 -27.83 -10.39
CA SER A 193 -14.06 -27.09 -11.29
C SER A 193 -13.51 -27.91 -12.48
N LYS A 194 -13.60 -27.33 -13.67
CA LYS A 194 -12.91 -27.75 -14.91
C LYS A 194 -11.53 -27.13 -15.04
N ALA A 195 -11.28 -26.01 -14.37
CA ALA A 195 -9.96 -25.40 -14.29
C ALA A 195 -9.01 -26.16 -13.33
N ARG A 196 -9.54 -26.75 -12.25
CA ARG A 196 -8.72 -27.40 -11.21
C ARG A 196 -7.81 -28.52 -11.73
N PRO A 197 -8.26 -29.47 -12.58
CA PRO A 197 -7.37 -30.50 -13.13
C PRO A 197 -6.21 -29.97 -13.98
N LYS A 198 -6.20 -28.67 -14.31
CA LYS A 198 -5.16 -28.02 -15.11
C LYS A 198 -4.03 -27.43 -14.27
N VAL A 199 -4.09 -27.50 -12.93
CA VAL A 199 -2.94 -27.20 -12.08
C VAL A 199 -2.23 -28.49 -11.63
N PRO A 200 -0.90 -28.46 -11.39
CA PRO A 200 -0.18 -29.62 -10.88
C PRO A 200 -0.81 -30.18 -9.60
N GLY A 201 -1.13 -31.47 -9.59
CA GLY A 201 -1.80 -32.11 -8.44
C GLY A 201 -3.28 -31.72 -8.27
N GLY A 202 -3.89 -31.08 -9.27
CA GLY A 202 -5.29 -30.66 -9.26
C GLY A 202 -6.29 -31.74 -9.73
N ASP A 203 -5.83 -32.92 -10.13
CA ASP A 203 -6.70 -34.07 -10.45
C ASP A 203 -7.23 -34.75 -9.17
N VAL A 204 -7.87 -33.93 -8.34
CA VAL A 204 -8.48 -34.29 -7.08
C VAL A 204 -9.96 -33.93 -7.17
N SER A 205 -10.80 -34.89 -6.81
CA SER A 205 -12.24 -34.68 -6.71
C SER A 205 -12.63 -34.49 -5.26
N ALA A 206 -13.49 -33.50 -5.00
CA ALA A 206 -14.09 -33.35 -3.68
C ALA A 206 -14.92 -34.60 -3.36
N SER A 207 -14.70 -35.17 -2.19
CA SER A 207 -15.34 -36.40 -1.76
C SER A 207 -16.53 -36.08 -0.85
N PRO A 208 -17.68 -36.78 -0.98
CA PRO A 208 -18.77 -36.62 -0.04
C PRO A 208 -18.32 -36.96 1.38
N SER A 209 -18.59 -36.06 2.32
CA SER A 209 -18.45 -36.36 3.74
C SER A 209 -19.59 -37.26 4.23
N SER A 210 -19.51 -37.72 5.48
CA SER A 210 -20.57 -38.49 6.14
C SER A 210 -21.83 -37.67 6.47
N LYS A 211 -21.90 -36.39 6.08
CA LYS A 211 -22.96 -35.47 6.47
C LYS A 211 -23.63 -34.80 5.26
N SER A 212 -24.93 -34.54 5.40
CA SER A 212 -25.73 -33.71 4.50
C SER A 212 -26.40 -32.58 5.28
N ALA A 213 -26.89 -31.56 4.57
CA ALA A 213 -27.56 -30.42 5.18
C ALA A 213 -28.89 -30.11 4.48
N PHE A 214 -29.98 -30.07 5.24
CA PHE A 214 -31.19 -29.38 4.79
C PHE A 214 -30.97 -27.87 4.87
N ARG A 215 -31.36 -27.15 3.82
CA ARG A 215 -31.33 -25.68 3.76
C ARG A 215 -32.65 -25.15 3.24
N PHE A 216 -33.17 -24.15 3.93
CA PHE A 216 -34.43 -23.48 3.61
C PHE A 216 -34.54 -22.15 4.37
N LEU A 217 -35.57 -21.37 4.03
CA LEU A 217 -35.91 -20.13 4.72
C LEU A 217 -37.31 -20.26 5.34
N VAL A 218 -37.55 -19.55 6.43
CA VAL A 218 -38.89 -19.38 7.02
C VAL A 218 -39.13 -17.89 7.26
N PRO A 219 -40.28 -17.32 6.89
CA PRO A 219 -40.64 -15.95 7.28
C PRO A 219 -40.59 -15.79 8.81
N ARG A 220 -39.87 -14.79 9.30
CA ARG A 220 -39.71 -14.54 10.74
C ARG A 220 -41.06 -14.33 11.43
N GLU A 221 -42.01 -13.69 10.74
CA GLU A 221 -43.38 -13.51 11.23
C GLU A 221 -44.09 -14.85 11.51
N ALA A 222 -43.91 -15.86 10.66
CA ALA A 222 -44.50 -17.18 10.88
C ALA A 222 -43.92 -17.88 12.12
N ALA A 223 -42.64 -17.64 12.43
CA ALA A 223 -42.01 -18.12 13.67
C ALA A 223 -42.52 -17.36 14.91
N LEU A 224 -42.75 -16.05 14.81
CA LEU A 224 -43.27 -15.20 15.89
C LEU A 224 -44.76 -15.46 16.20
N ALA A 225 -45.55 -15.86 15.21
CA ALA A 225 -46.98 -16.10 15.36
C ALA A 225 -47.31 -17.37 16.19
N ASP A 226 -46.36 -18.29 16.35
CA ASP A 226 -46.51 -19.50 17.17
C ASP A 226 -45.71 -19.33 18.48
N PRO A 227 -46.39 -19.32 19.65
CA PRO A 227 -45.73 -19.14 20.95
C PRO A 227 -44.59 -20.13 21.23
N ARG A 228 -44.63 -21.33 20.63
CA ARG A 228 -43.58 -22.35 20.77
C ARG A 228 -42.30 -21.93 20.07
N SER A 229 -42.40 -21.40 18.84
CA SER A 229 -41.24 -21.04 18.05
C SER A 229 -40.78 -19.59 18.21
N ALA A 230 -41.61 -18.72 18.82
CA ALA A 230 -41.34 -17.29 18.95
C ALA A 230 -39.99 -16.98 19.62
N LYS A 231 -39.54 -17.83 20.55
CA LYS A 231 -38.24 -17.68 21.25
C LYS A 231 -37.03 -17.66 20.30
N PHE A 232 -37.12 -18.31 19.14
CA PHE A 232 -36.05 -18.36 18.12
C PHE A 232 -36.08 -17.19 17.12
N ALA A 233 -37.02 -16.26 17.30
CA ALA A 233 -37.26 -15.14 16.40
C ALA A 233 -37.42 -13.80 17.13
N ALA A 234 -37.54 -13.81 18.46
CA ALA A 234 -37.94 -12.65 19.27
C ALA A 234 -36.95 -11.48 19.21
N ARG A 235 -35.64 -11.76 19.11
CA ARG A 235 -34.60 -10.72 19.10
C ARG A 235 -34.01 -10.52 17.71
N ASP A 236 -33.60 -9.30 17.46
CA ASP A 236 -32.98 -8.90 16.21
C ASP A 236 -31.52 -9.36 16.17
N GLY A 237 -31.09 -9.91 15.03
CA GLY A 237 -29.69 -10.32 14.84
C GLY A 237 -29.24 -11.49 15.71
N GLU A 238 -30.17 -12.28 16.26
CA GLU A 238 -29.85 -13.44 17.08
C GLU A 238 -29.64 -14.69 16.24
N MET A 239 -28.49 -15.35 16.44
CA MET A 239 -28.19 -16.65 15.87
C MET A 239 -28.42 -17.74 16.92
N HIS A 240 -28.99 -18.86 16.49
CA HIS A 240 -29.17 -20.04 17.32
C HIS A 240 -28.39 -21.23 16.74
N ILE A 241 -27.67 -21.95 17.60
CA ILE A 241 -27.06 -23.23 17.25
C ILE A 241 -27.57 -24.28 18.22
N LEU A 242 -28.18 -25.34 17.71
CA LEU A 242 -28.68 -26.45 18.51
C LEU A 242 -27.85 -27.70 18.20
N TYR A 243 -27.27 -28.30 19.24
CA TYR A 243 -26.36 -29.45 19.14
C TYR A 243 -27.05 -30.75 19.54
N GLY A 244 -27.04 -31.72 18.62
CA GLY A 244 -27.26 -33.13 18.91
C GLY A 244 -25.95 -33.90 18.84
N SER A 245 -26.00 -35.21 19.10
CA SER A 245 -24.81 -36.08 19.12
C SER A 245 -24.09 -36.20 17.78
N ASP A 246 -24.83 -36.15 16.68
CA ASP A 246 -24.36 -36.39 15.31
C ASP A 246 -24.98 -35.42 14.29
N ARG A 247 -25.72 -34.41 14.78
CA ARG A 247 -26.52 -33.50 13.96
C ARG A 247 -26.62 -32.14 14.64
N ARG A 248 -26.81 -31.09 13.85
CA ARG A 248 -26.89 -29.72 14.36
C ARG A 248 -27.84 -28.86 13.53
N VAL A 249 -28.47 -27.90 14.18
CA VAL A 249 -29.34 -26.91 13.52
C VAL A 249 -28.76 -25.53 13.76
N VAL A 250 -28.52 -24.79 12.68
CA VAL A 250 -28.09 -23.38 12.72
C VAL A 250 -29.20 -22.52 12.16
N ILE A 251 -29.64 -21.53 12.95
CA ILE A 251 -30.74 -20.61 12.62
C ILE A 251 -30.21 -19.19 12.74
N TYR A 252 -30.46 -18.34 11.76
CA TYR A 252 -30.12 -16.92 11.88
C TYR A 252 -30.95 -16.04 10.94
N PRO A 253 -31.19 -14.77 11.29
CA PRO A 253 -31.95 -13.86 10.47
C PRO A 253 -31.17 -13.34 9.25
N CYS A 254 -31.90 -13.03 8.19
CA CYS A 254 -31.42 -12.36 7.00
C CYS A 254 -32.54 -11.49 6.39
N VAL A 255 -32.24 -10.76 5.31
CA VAL A 255 -33.19 -9.88 4.59
C VAL A 255 -33.86 -8.88 5.53
N SER A 256 -33.10 -7.89 6.02
CA SER A 256 -33.57 -6.89 6.99
C SER A 256 -34.30 -7.50 8.17
N ASN A 257 -33.84 -8.68 8.60
CA ASN A 257 -34.37 -9.41 9.76
C ASN A 257 -35.83 -9.86 9.59
N THR A 258 -36.27 -10.11 8.35
CA THR A 258 -37.62 -10.59 8.01
C THR A 258 -37.68 -12.08 7.69
N MET A 259 -36.55 -12.70 7.38
CA MET A 259 -36.45 -14.13 7.05
C MET A 259 -35.46 -14.83 7.99
N LEU A 260 -35.76 -16.05 8.41
CA LEU A 260 -34.86 -16.93 9.15
C LEU A 260 -34.28 -17.97 8.21
N ASN A 261 -32.95 -18.07 8.17
CA ASN A 261 -32.23 -19.10 7.43
C ASN A 261 -31.96 -20.31 8.31
N PHE A 262 -32.14 -21.51 7.75
CA PHE A 262 -31.91 -22.78 8.41
C PHE A 262 -30.82 -23.58 7.70
N VAL A 263 -29.89 -24.13 8.50
CA VAL A 263 -28.93 -25.14 8.06
C VAL A 263 -29.01 -26.31 9.04
N CYS A 264 -29.64 -27.41 8.63
CA CYS A 264 -29.87 -28.59 9.48
C CYS A 264 -28.98 -29.74 8.99
N ILE A 265 -27.83 -29.92 9.65
CA ILE A 265 -26.81 -30.89 9.29
C ILE A 265 -27.07 -32.21 10.00
N HIS A 266 -26.99 -33.32 9.28
CA HIS A 266 -27.36 -34.66 9.72
C HIS A 266 -26.54 -35.73 8.97
N PRO A 267 -26.50 -36.99 9.45
CA PRO A 267 -25.88 -38.10 8.73
C PRO A 267 -26.45 -38.27 7.32
N LYS A 268 -25.58 -38.45 6.33
CA LYS A 268 -25.97 -38.54 4.92
C LYS A 268 -26.91 -39.73 4.66
N GLU A 269 -26.75 -40.82 5.40
CA GLU A 269 -27.55 -42.05 5.28
C GLU A 269 -29.02 -41.83 5.64
N GLU A 270 -29.32 -40.75 6.38
CA GLU A 270 -30.68 -40.35 6.75
C GLU A 270 -31.32 -39.40 5.72
N SER A 271 -30.64 -39.08 4.62
CA SER A 271 -31.25 -38.42 3.46
C SER A 271 -31.86 -39.45 2.49
N ASP A 272 -33.09 -39.24 2.02
CA ASP A 272 -33.75 -40.05 0.97
C ASP A 272 -33.12 -39.80 -0.43
N ALA A 273 -31.80 -39.95 -0.60
CA ALA A 273 -31.08 -39.56 -1.81
C ALA A 273 -30.58 -40.76 -2.64
N SER A 274 -31.26 -41.10 -3.74
CA SER A 274 -30.72 -41.97 -4.81
C SER A 274 -29.74 -41.18 -5.70
N SER A 275 -28.55 -41.71 -5.99
CA SER A 275 -27.47 -41.04 -6.75
C SER A 275 -27.94 -40.36 -8.05
N ASP A 276 -27.40 -39.15 -8.33
CA ASP A 276 -27.26 -38.51 -9.68
C ASP A 276 -27.91 -37.13 -9.96
N ASP A 277 -28.43 -36.38 -8.97
CA ASP A 277 -28.77 -34.95 -9.23
C ASP A 277 -28.48 -34.01 -8.04
N TRP A 278 -27.92 -32.84 -8.34
CA TRP A 278 -27.32 -31.88 -7.41
C TRP A 278 -28.34 -30.90 -6.79
N ASN A 279 -29.57 -30.85 -7.31
CA ASN A 279 -30.62 -29.92 -6.90
C ASN A 279 -31.88 -30.65 -6.39
N LYS A 280 -31.73 -31.60 -5.47
CA LYS A 280 -32.87 -32.37 -4.94
C LYS A 280 -33.71 -31.52 -3.99
N THR A 281 -34.98 -31.37 -4.33
CA THR A 281 -36.03 -30.95 -3.41
C THR A 281 -36.08 -31.96 -2.27
N GLY A 282 -35.85 -31.50 -1.05
CA GLY A 282 -35.96 -32.37 0.11
C GLY A 282 -37.40 -32.51 0.56
N ARG A 283 -37.69 -33.57 1.31
CA ARG A 283 -39.03 -33.84 1.82
C ARG A 283 -39.17 -33.28 3.22
N LYS A 284 -40.20 -32.47 3.45
CA LYS A 284 -40.47 -31.89 4.78
C LYS A 284 -40.66 -32.98 5.84
N SER A 285 -41.36 -34.07 5.48
CA SER A 285 -41.54 -35.22 6.37
C SER A 285 -40.21 -35.82 6.84
N LYS A 286 -39.21 -35.86 5.96
CA LYS A 286 -37.89 -36.42 6.30
C LYS A 286 -37.09 -35.47 7.19
N LEU A 287 -37.16 -34.16 6.95
CA LEU A 287 -36.60 -33.16 7.87
C LEU A 287 -37.14 -33.36 9.30
N LEU A 288 -38.46 -33.51 9.44
CA LEU A 288 -39.08 -33.69 10.75
C LEU A 288 -38.71 -35.03 11.40
N GLU A 289 -38.60 -36.11 10.62
CA GLU A 289 -38.15 -37.42 11.09
C GLU A 289 -36.72 -37.36 11.65
N VAL A 290 -35.80 -36.75 10.89
CA VAL A 290 -34.37 -36.61 11.26
C VAL A 290 -34.23 -35.79 12.54
N PHE A 291 -35.01 -34.73 12.73
CA PHE A 291 -34.90 -33.87 13.91
C PHE A 291 -35.95 -34.16 15.00
N ALA A 292 -36.67 -35.28 14.93
CA ALA A 292 -37.77 -35.61 15.86
C ALA A 292 -37.36 -35.70 17.34
N LYS A 293 -36.07 -35.93 17.63
CA LYS A 293 -35.53 -36.01 19.00
C LYS A 293 -35.13 -34.66 19.59
N PHE A 294 -35.20 -33.57 18.82
CA PHE A 294 -34.96 -32.23 19.34
C PHE A 294 -36.18 -31.71 20.11
N ASP A 295 -35.97 -30.64 20.88
CA ASP A 295 -37.02 -29.89 21.57
C ASP A 295 -38.24 -29.67 20.69
N SER A 296 -39.42 -29.93 21.25
CA SER A 296 -40.69 -29.86 20.54
C SER A 296 -40.97 -28.47 19.95
N ASP A 297 -40.43 -27.40 20.55
CA ASP A 297 -40.52 -26.04 20.03
C ASP A 297 -39.66 -25.86 18.77
N LEU A 298 -38.47 -26.47 18.70
CA LEU A 298 -37.64 -26.47 17.49
C LEU A 298 -38.33 -27.25 16.38
N VAL A 299 -38.87 -28.44 16.67
CA VAL A 299 -39.57 -29.26 15.67
C VAL A 299 -40.78 -28.51 15.12
N ALA A 300 -41.52 -27.78 15.98
CA ALA A 300 -42.62 -26.90 15.55
C ALA A 300 -42.17 -25.75 14.63
N LEU A 301 -40.94 -25.24 14.81
CA LEU A 301 -40.34 -24.26 13.91
C LEU A 301 -39.91 -24.89 12.58
N LEU A 302 -39.28 -26.07 12.59
CA LEU A 302 -38.91 -26.80 11.39
C LEU A 302 -40.14 -27.21 10.54
N ASP A 303 -41.28 -27.46 11.18
CA ASP A 303 -42.56 -27.72 10.51
C ASP A 303 -43.11 -26.49 9.76
N LYS A 304 -42.52 -25.31 9.90
CA LYS A 304 -42.86 -24.14 9.08
C LYS A 304 -42.09 -24.07 7.76
N ALA A 305 -41.18 -25.01 7.51
CA ALA A 305 -40.47 -25.10 6.24
C ALA A 305 -41.45 -25.36 5.08
N GLU A 306 -41.36 -24.55 4.03
CA GLU A 306 -42.08 -24.80 2.77
C GLU A 306 -41.29 -25.80 1.93
N GLU A 307 -41.95 -26.89 1.52
CA GLU A 307 -41.30 -28.01 0.83
C GLU A 307 -40.64 -27.58 -0.49
N ASP A 308 -41.21 -26.61 -1.20
CA ASP A 308 -40.66 -26.05 -2.45
C ASP A 308 -39.33 -25.30 -2.24
N THR A 309 -39.09 -24.79 -1.03
CA THR A 309 -37.86 -24.05 -0.68
C THR A 309 -36.78 -24.95 -0.09
N LEU A 310 -37.13 -26.18 0.27
CA LEU A 310 -36.30 -27.09 1.04
C LEU A 310 -35.37 -27.88 0.12
N LYS A 311 -34.06 -27.70 0.32
CA LYS A 311 -33.00 -28.35 -0.45
C LYS A 311 -32.09 -29.19 0.43
N VAL A 312 -31.61 -30.30 -0.10
CA VAL A 312 -30.62 -31.17 0.56
C VAL A 312 -29.28 -31.04 -0.15
N TRP A 313 -28.25 -30.70 0.61
CA TRP A 313 -26.89 -30.51 0.12
C TRP A 313 -25.97 -31.55 0.74
N GLU A 314 -25.31 -32.36 -0.09
CA GLU A 314 -24.22 -33.19 0.39
C GLU A 314 -23.02 -32.30 0.74
N LEU A 315 -22.45 -32.47 1.92
CA LEU A 315 -21.27 -31.70 2.32
C LEU A 315 -20.03 -32.36 1.73
N LEU A 316 -19.33 -31.64 0.86
CA LEU A 316 -18.13 -32.12 0.19
C LEU A 316 -16.87 -31.64 0.93
N ASP A 317 -15.88 -32.53 1.01
CA ASP A 317 -14.55 -32.23 1.59
C ASP A 317 -13.46 -32.49 0.55
N MET A 318 -12.33 -31.79 0.68
CA MET A 318 -11.20 -31.94 -0.22
C MET A 318 -9.90 -31.64 0.50
N GLU A 319 -8.90 -32.50 0.31
CA GLU A 319 -7.55 -32.24 0.80
C GLU A 319 -6.95 -30.98 0.14
N PRO A 320 -6.10 -30.22 0.86
CA PRO A 320 -5.44 -29.05 0.30
C PRO A 320 -4.63 -29.39 -0.96
N LEU A 321 -4.82 -28.61 -2.02
CA LEU A 321 -4.04 -28.75 -3.26
C LEU A 321 -2.59 -28.29 -3.04
N PRO A 322 -1.59 -28.94 -3.67
CA PRO A 322 -0.19 -28.54 -3.53
C PRO A 322 0.13 -27.18 -4.16
N THR A 323 -0.65 -26.74 -5.15
CA THR A 323 -0.57 -25.42 -5.77
C THR A 323 -1.94 -25.02 -6.30
N TRP A 324 -2.20 -23.72 -6.43
CA TRP A 324 -3.40 -23.18 -7.08
C TRP A 324 -3.09 -22.55 -8.43
N VAL A 325 -1.84 -22.61 -8.87
CA VAL A 325 -1.35 -21.87 -10.03
C VAL A 325 -0.58 -22.76 -10.99
N ASN A 326 -0.71 -22.46 -12.28
CA ASN A 326 0.04 -23.09 -13.36
C ASN A 326 0.19 -22.09 -14.51
N GLU A 327 1.41 -21.70 -14.85
CA GLU A 327 1.67 -20.70 -15.91
C GLU A 327 0.77 -19.45 -15.79
N LYS A 328 -0.22 -19.30 -16.66
CA LYS A 328 -1.18 -18.18 -16.69
C LYS A 328 -2.57 -18.56 -16.17
N LEU A 329 -2.67 -19.61 -15.35
CA LEU A 329 -3.88 -20.04 -14.66
C LEU A 329 -3.71 -19.89 -13.15
N ALA A 330 -4.71 -19.31 -12.47
CA ALA A 330 -4.86 -19.36 -11.02
C ALA A 330 -6.26 -19.83 -10.62
N LEU A 331 -6.36 -20.61 -9.54
CA LEU A 331 -7.63 -21.01 -8.92
C LEU A 331 -7.94 -20.11 -7.72
N LEU A 332 -9.23 -19.88 -7.45
CA LEU A 332 -9.71 -19.19 -6.24
C LEU A 332 -11.03 -19.78 -5.73
N GLY A 333 -11.32 -19.53 -4.45
CA GLY A 333 -12.51 -20.05 -3.77
C GLY A 333 -12.61 -21.58 -3.82
N ASP A 334 -13.82 -22.11 -3.95
CA ASP A 334 -14.08 -23.57 -3.91
C ASP A 334 -13.40 -24.37 -5.03
N ALA A 335 -12.94 -23.72 -6.10
CA ALA A 335 -12.10 -24.37 -7.12
C ALA A 335 -10.70 -24.71 -6.58
N ALA A 336 -10.20 -23.94 -5.61
CA ALA A 336 -8.90 -24.12 -4.97
C ALA A 336 -8.99 -24.81 -3.60
N HIS A 337 -9.92 -24.37 -2.75
CA HIS A 337 -10.02 -24.76 -1.33
C HIS A 337 -11.49 -24.79 -0.86
N PRO A 338 -12.29 -25.80 -1.25
CA PRO A 338 -13.67 -25.93 -0.76
C PRO A 338 -13.69 -26.24 0.75
N TYR A 339 -14.65 -25.65 1.47
CA TYR A 339 -14.80 -25.80 2.92
C TYR A 339 -16.08 -26.55 3.28
N LEU A 340 -15.99 -27.39 4.30
CA LEU A 340 -17.17 -27.77 5.07
C LEU A 340 -17.76 -26.52 5.75
N PRO A 341 -19.09 -26.41 5.93
CA PRO A 341 -19.76 -25.17 6.31
C PRO A 341 -19.63 -24.81 7.81
N HIS A 342 -18.74 -25.45 8.57
CA HIS A 342 -18.68 -25.35 10.04
C HIS A 342 -18.16 -24.01 10.55
N GLN A 343 -17.42 -23.27 9.72
CA GLN A 343 -16.88 -21.95 10.06
C GLN A 343 -17.58 -20.77 9.36
N GLY A 344 -18.44 -21.03 8.36
CA GLY A 344 -19.05 -19.97 7.55
C GLY A 344 -18.06 -19.13 6.71
N GLN A 345 -16.79 -19.55 6.59
CA GLN A 345 -15.72 -18.74 5.99
C GLN A 345 -15.47 -18.97 4.49
N GLY A 346 -16.09 -19.96 3.85
CA GLY A 346 -15.78 -20.30 2.44
C GLY A 346 -15.95 -19.11 1.47
N ALA A 347 -17.10 -18.43 1.55
CA ALA A 347 -17.34 -17.22 0.76
C ALA A 347 -16.36 -16.08 1.13
N GLY A 348 -16.07 -15.91 2.41
CA GLY A 348 -15.12 -14.91 2.89
C GLY A 348 -13.71 -15.13 2.35
N GLN A 349 -13.22 -16.37 2.35
CA GLN A 349 -11.91 -16.73 1.81
C GLN A 349 -11.84 -16.54 0.29
N ALA A 350 -12.90 -16.87 -0.45
CA ALA A 350 -12.97 -16.61 -1.88
C ALA A 350 -12.90 -15.10 -2.22
N MET A 351 -13.43 -14.24 -1.37
CA MET A 351 -13.33 -12.77 -1.53
C MET A 351 -11.96 -12.25 -1.10
N GLU A 352 -11.34 -12.80 -0.06
CA GLU A 352 -9.95 -12.51 0.30
C GLU A 352 -8.99 -12.89 -0.85
N ASP A 353 -9.18 -14.05 -1.48
CA ASP A 353 -8.39 -14.47 -2.64
C ASP A 353 -8.44 -13.45 -3.77
N ALA A 354 -9.64 -12.94 -4.07
CA ALA A 354 -9.85 -11.90 -5.07
C ALA A 354 -9.07 -10.62 -4.76
N ALA A 355 -9.05 -10.20 -3.50
CA ALA A 355 -8.30 -9.03 -3.06
C ALA A 355 -6.78 -9.24 -3.20
N ALA A 356 -6.26 -10.38 -2.74
CA ALA A 356 -4.83 -10.70 -2.82
C ALA A 356 -4.34 -10.84 -4.27
N LEU A 357 -5.14 -11.48 -5.13
CA LEU A 357 -4.82 -11.63 -6.54
C LEU A 357 -4.70 -10.26 -7.23
N ALA A 358 -5.59 -9.33 -6.91
CA ALA A 358 -5.52 -7.97 -7.45
C ALA A 358 -4.34 -7.17 -6.91
N VAL A 359 -3.91 -7.38 -5.66
CA VAL A 359 -2.73 -6.70 -5.10
C VAL A 359 -1.46 -7.05 -5.86
N VAL A 360 -1.28 -8.32 -6.25
CA VAL A 360 -0.10 -8.76 -6.99
C VAL A 360 -0.17 -8.44 -8.49
N LEU A 361 -1.30 -7.93 -8.96
CA LEU A 361 -1.56 -7.49 -10.33
C LEU A 361 -1.98 -5.99 -10.34
N PRO A 362 -1.07 -5.06 -9.97
CA PRO A 362 -1.36 -3.64 -10.10
C PRO A 362 -1.41 -3.20 -11.57
N GLU A 363 -1.95 -2.01 -11.80
CA GLU A 363 -1.87 -1.33 -13.09
C GLU A 363 -0.41 -1.28 -13.61
N GLY A 364 -0.22 -1.58 -14.89
CA GLY A 364 1.11 -1.66 -15.51
C GLY A 364 1.82 -3.03 -15.37
N THR A 365 1.16 -4.04 -14.80
CA THR A 365 1.67 -5.42 -14.83
C THR A 365 1.78 -5.93 -16.27
N LYS A 366 2.96 -6.46 -16.62
CA LYS A 366 3.20 -7.01 -17.97
C LYS A 366 2.75 -8.46 -18.09
N PRO A 367 2.27 -8.94 -19.26
CA PRO A 367 1.88 -10.33 -19.46
C PRO A 367 2.96 -11.36 -19.11
N GLU A 368 4.23 -11.03 -19.32
CA GLU A 368 5.37 -11.89 -18.97
C GLU A 368 5.60 -12.06 -17.46
N ASP A 369 5.16 -11.10 -16.64
CA ASP A 369 5.30 -11.16 -15.18
C ASP A 369 4.23 -12.05 -14.55
N VAL A 370 3.11 -12.30 -15.25
CA VAL A 370 1.92 -12.98 -14.71
C VAL A 370 2.27 -14.27 -13.96
N PRO A 371 3.06 -15.22 -14.51
CA PRO A 371 3.38 -16.46 -13.79
C PRO A 371 4.09 -16.23 -12.44
N GLN A 372 4.95 -15.21 -12.34
CA GLN A 372 5.61 -14.86 -11.09
C GLN A 372 4.62 -14.20 -10.11
N ARG A 373 3.73 -13.33 -10.59
CA ARG A 373 2.69 -12.71 -9.74
C ARG A 373 1.74 -13.74 -9.16
N LEU A 374 1.33 -14.74 -9.95
CA LEU A 374 0.44 -15.81 -9.47
C LEU A 374 1.08 -16.65 -8.36
N LYS A 375 2.40 -16.91 -8.43
CA LYS A 375 3.12 -17.57 -7.33
C LYS A 375 3.06 -16.77 -6.04
N LEU A 376 3.22 -15.44 -6.10
CA LEU A 376 3.06 -14.57 -4.94
C LEU A 376 1.64 -14.62 -4.35
N TYR A 377 0.61 -14.61 -5.21
CA TYR A 377 -0.78 -14.78 -4.78
C TYR A 377 -0.95 -16.09 -3.99
N PHE A 378 -0.46 -17.21 -4.54
CA PHE A 378 -0.48 -18.50 -3.85
C PHE A 378 0.26 -18.43 -2.50
N ASP A 379 1.48 -17.93 -2.48
CA ASP A 379 2.31 -17.83 -1.27
C ASP A 379 1.64 -16.97 -0.18
N PHE A 380 0.90 -15.92 -0.56
CA PHE A 380 0.25 -15.03 0.39
C PHE A 380 -0.96 -15.67 1.07
N ARG A 381 -1.66 -16.55 0.35
CA ARG A 381 -2.97 -17.10 0.73
C ARG A 381 -2.95 -18.53 1.23
N TYR A 382 -2.01 -19.36 0.75
CA TYR A 382 -2.04 -20.81 0.93
C TYR A 382 -2.11 -21.26 2.38
N GLU A 383 -1.22 -20.74 3.24
CA GLU A 383 -1.17 -21.10 4.66
C GLU A 383 -2.48 -20.75 5.37
N ARG A 384 -3.03 -19.56 5.07
CA ARG A 384 -4.25 -19.04 5.70
C ARG A 384 -5.47 -19.87 5.31
N CYS A 385 -5.70 -20.09 4.03
CA CYS A 385 -6.82 -20.92 3.57
C CYS A 385 -6.72 -22.34 4.12
N THR A 386 -5.53 -22.96 4.05
CA THR A 386 -5.32 -24.34 4.52
C THR A 386 -5.57 -24.48 6.03
N LYS A 387 -5.14 -23.50 6.84
CA LYS A 387 -5.39 -23.51 8.28
C LYS A 387 -6.88 -23.42 8.59
N ILE A 388 -7.61 -22.53 7.92
CA ILE A 388 -9.06 -22.39 8.09
C ILE A 388 -9.80 -23.64 7.60
N GLN A 389 -9.32 -24.27 6.52
CA GLN A 389 -9.92 -25.46 5.93
C GLN A 389 -9.83 -26.64 6.90
N ARG A 390 -8.62 -26.89 7.42
CA ARG A 390 -8.38 -27.94 8.42
C ARG A 390 -9.17 -27.71 9.70
N PHE A 391 -9.27 -26.46 10.16
CA PHE A 391 -10.09 -26.16 11.33
C PHE A 391 -11.58 -26.45 11.07
N SER A 392 -12.09 -26.14 9.87
CA SER A 392 -13.46 -26.47 9.49
C SER A 392 -13.72 -27.98 9.47
N GLN A 393 -12.74 -28.78 9.04
CA GLN A 393 -12.80 -30.25 9.08
C GLN A 393 -12.86 -30.78 10.52
N GLN A 394 -12.02 -30.24 11.40
CA GLN A 394 -12.02 -30.60 12.83
C GLN A 394 -13.35 -30.25 13.50
N ALA A 395 -13.88 -29.06 13.22
CA ALA A 395 -15.18 -28.60 13.71
C ALA A 395 -16.38 -29.39 13.16
N GLY A 396 -16.15 -30.28 12.18
CA GLY A 396 -17.18 -31.15 11.61
C GLY A 396 -17.22 -32.57 12.13
N ARG A 397 -16.34 -32.94 13.07
CA ARG A 397 -16.34 -34.27 13.69
C ARG A 397 -17.41 -34.36 14.78
N ASP A 398 -18.09 -35.51 14.84
CA ASP A 398 -19.13 -35.80 15.84
C ASP A 398 -18.55 -35.95 17.26
N ILE A 399 -17.32 -36.45 17.35
CA ILE A 399 -16.58 -36.61 18.61
C ILE A 399 -15.32 -35.73 18.51
N GLN A 400 -15.15 -34.83 19.49
CA GLN A 400 -13.92 -34.06 19.63
C GLN A 400 -13.01 -34.76 20.65
N ASP A 401 -11.83 -35.20 20.20
CA ASP A 401 -10.82 -35.79 21.06
C ASP A 401 -10.16 -34.74 21.99
N GLU A 402 -10.12 -33.48 21.54
CA GLU A 402 -9.60 -32.32 22.29
C GLU A 402 -10.50 -31.09 22.08
N PRO A 403 -10.57 -30.16 23.05
CA PRO A 403 -11.33 -28.91 22.90
C PRO A 403 -10.78 -28.06 21.75
N LEU A 404 -11.64 -27.68 20.80
CA LEU A 404 -11.25 -26.76 19.72
C LEU A 404 -11.04 -25.33 20.25
N ASP A 405 -9.92 -24.71 19.87
CA ASP A 405 -9.66 -23.29 20.14
C ASP A 405 -10.48 -22.38 19.19
N MET A 406 -11.78 -22.30 19.47
CA MET A 406 -12.72 -21.46 18.73
C MET A 406 -12.39 -19.97 18.84
N SER A 407 -11.82 -19.55 19.97
CA SER A 407 -11.47 -18.15 20.23
C SER A 407 -10.25 -17.73 19.40
N GLY A 408 -9.17 -18.51 19.45
CA GLY A 408 -7.97 -18.27 18.66
C GLY A 408 -8.22 -18.37 17.15
N ASN A 409 -9.08 -19.29 16.70
CA ASN A 409 -9.49 -19.34 15.30
C ASN A 409 -10.35 -18.14 14.89
N SER A 410 -11.29 -17.68 15.74
CA SER A 410 -12.07 -16.47 15.47
C SER A 410 -11.18 -15.22 15.40
N ALA A 411 -10.23 -15.09 16.32
CA ALA A 411 -9.23 -14.03 16.29
C ALA A 411 -8.39 -14.09 15.00
N TYR A 412 -7.85 -15.26 14.64
CA TYR A 412 -7.09 -15.45 13.40
C TYR A 412 -7.88 -15.06 12.15
N ASN A 413 -9.18 -15.34 12.11
CA ASN A 413 -10.04 -14.97 11.00
C ASN A 413 -10.34 -13.47 10.99
N PHE A 414 -10.88 -12.92 12.08
CA PHE A 414 -11.57 -11.64 12.12
C PHE A 414 -10.65 -10.43 12.30
N THR A 415 -9.39 -10.62 12.72
CA THR A 415 -8.41 -9.52 12.89
C THR A 415 -7.54 -9.27 11.65
N HIS A 416 -7.85 -9.92 10.53
CA HIS A 416 -7.02 -9.89 9.33
C HIS A 416 -7.72 -9.12 8.20
N ASP A 417 -7.02 -8.13 7.64
CA ASP A 417 -7.36 -7.48 6.37
C ASP A 417 -6.44 -8.02 5.27
N GLU A 418 -7.01 -8.73 4.30
CA GLU A 418 -6.21 -9.38 3.26
C GLU A 418 -5.55 -8.39 2.32
N TRP A 419 -6.19 -7.27 2.00
CA TRP A 419 -5.60 -6.30 1.09
C TRP A 419 -4.35 -5.69 1.71
N ASP A 420 -4.42 -5.25 2.96
CA ASP A 420 -3.31 -4.61 3.65
C ASP A 420 -2.17 -5.60 3.90
N SER A 421 -2.51 -6.86 4.26
CA SER A 421 -1.53 -7.95 4.41
C SER A 421 -0.80 -8.25 3.10
N ALA A 422 -1.55 -8.48 2.01
CA ALA A 422 -0.97 -8.75 0.70
C ALA A 422 -0.15 -7.56 0.19
N SER A 423 -0.60 -6.32 0.44
CA SER A 423 0.10 -5.10 0.00
C SER A 423 1.46 -4.95 0.66
N ASP A 424 1.56 -5.25 1.96
CA ASP A 424 2.83 -5.21 2.67
C ASP A 424 3.77 -6.32 2.21
N LYS A 425 3.28 -7.56 2.06
CA LYS A 425 4.07 -8.68 1.52
C LYS A 425 4.58 -8.38 0.10
N PHE A 426 3.72 -7.84 -0.77
CA PHE A 426 4.07 -7.48 -2.14
C PHE A 426 5.13 -6.38 -2.16
N ARG A 427 4.99 -5.34 -1.33
CA ARG A 427 5.97 -4.25 -1.21
C ARG A 427 7.33 -4.76 -0.75
N ARG A 428 7.38 -5.65 0.26
CA ARG A 428 8.63 -6.28 0.70
C ARG A 428 9.28 -7.09 -0.41
N TRP A 429 8.48 -7.85 -1.17
CA TRP A 429 8.97 -8.58 -2.34
C TRP A 429 9.55 -7.63 -3.39
N GLN A 430 8.87 -6.52 -3.71
CA GLN A 430 9.35 -5.50 -4.65
C GLN A 430 10.67 -4.90 -4.20
N TRP A 431 10.80 -4.57 -2.91
CA TRP A 431 12.07 -4.08 -2.36
C TRP A 431 13.19 -5.10 -2.48
N ALA A 432 12.91 -6.38 -2.20
CA ALA A 432 13.91 -7.43 -2.34
C ALA A 432 14.43 -7.61 -3.78
N GLN A 433 13.68 -7.17 -4.81
CA GLN A 433 14.14 -7.21 -6.19
C GLN A 433 15.16 -6.10 -6.54
N ASN A 434 15.35 -5.10 -5.68
CA ASN A 434 16.26 -3.98 -5.92
C ASN A 434 17.46 -4.01 -4.95
N PRO A 435 18.60 -4.61 -5.33
CA PRO A 435 19.73 -4.85 -4.44
C PRO A 435 20.46 -3.56 -4.00
N ASN A 436 20.22 -2.42 -4.65
CA ASN A 436 20.89 -1.15 -4.36
C ASN A 436 19.95 -0.10 -3.75
N LEU A 437 18.88 -0.53 -3.06
CA LEU A 437 17.98 0.38 -2.36
C LEU A 437 18.72 1.20 -1.30
N TYR A 438 18.70 2.51 -1.46
CA TYR A 438 19.17 3.46 -0.44
C TYR A 438 18.16 3.53 0.71
N TRP A 439 18.54 3.00 1.87
CA TRP A 439 17.73 3.03 3.10
C TRP A 439 18.14 4.22 3.99
N ARG A 440 17.15 4.92 4.55
CA ARG A 440 17.35 6.04 5.48
C ARG A 440 16.91 5.74 6.91
N GLN A 441 17.39 6.51 7.87
CA GLN A 441 16.75 6.60 9.19
C GLN A 441 15.43 7.42 9.05
N PRO A 442 14.29 6.97 9.59
CA PRO A 442 13.00 7.58 9.30
C PRO A 442 12.90 9.03 9.74
N ILE A 443 12.32 9.88 8.89
CA ILE A 443 11.72 11.16 9.30
C ILE A 443 10.29 10.90 9.83
N VAL A 444 9.58 9.88 9.30
CA VAL A 444 8.41 9.23 9.92
C VAL A 444 8.32 7.75 9.45
N PHE A 445 8.21 6.83 10.41
CA PHE A 445 8.09 5.34 10.38
C PHE A 445 8.95 4.52 9.37
N GLY A 446 9.92 3.78 9.92
CA GLY A 446 10.64 2.69 9.22
C GLY A 446 11.68 3.14 8.18
N PRO A 447 12.58 2.23 7.75
CA PRO A 447 13.51 2.52 6.67
C PRO A 447 12.74 2.73 5.36
N MET A 448 13.01 3.84 4.67
CA MET A 448 12.26 4.29 3.49
C MET A 448 13.21 4.87 2.42
N PRO A 449 12.83 4.85 1.13
CA PRO A 449 13.64 5.42 0.05
C PRO A 449 13.92 6.93 0.24
N GLY A 450 15.14 7.38 -0.08
CA GLY A 450 15.55 8.79 -0.09
C GLY A 450 15.02 9.62 -1.27
N PRO A 451 15.17 10.96 -1.27
CA PRO A 451 14.58 11.87 -2.26
C PRO A 451 15.15 11.74 -3.68
N ARG A 452 16.25 10.99 -3.86
CA ARG A 452 16.85 10.68 -5.18
C ARG A 452 16.15 9.54 -5.92
N GLN A 453 15.19 8.89 -5.25
CA GLN A 453 14.37 7.82 -5.82
C GLN A 453 12.91 7.96 -5.41
N ASP A 454 12.02 7.21 -6.04
CA ASP A 454 10.63 7.08 -5.64
C ASP A 454 10.42 5.95 -4.61
N PHE A 455 9.17 5.77 -4.18
CA PHE A 455 8.81 4.76 -3.19
C PHE A 455 9.14 3.31 -3.62
N PHE A 456 9.30 3.09 -4.93
CA PHE A 456 9.63 1.80 -5.52
C PHE A 456 11.13 1.63 -5.74
N GLY A 457 11.95 2.61 -5.34
CA GLY A 457 13.40 2.60 -5.52
C GLY A 457 13.84 2.96 -6.95
N ARG A 458 12.96 3.57 -7.76
CA ARG A 458 13.33 4.05 -9.10
C ARG A 458 13.97 5.44 -9.00
N PRO A 459 15.12 5.70 -9.64
CA PRO A 459 15.76 7.01 -9.62
C PRO A 459 14.85 8.12 -10.15
N ARG A 460 14.96 9.33 -9.59
CA ARG A 460 14.25 10.52 -10.08
C ARG A 460 15.14 11.34 -11.02
N THR A 461 14.56 11.94 -12.05
CA THR A 461 15.28 12.78 -13.03
C THR A 461 14.92 14.25 -12.82
N ALA A 462 15.83 15.05 -12.24
CA ALA A 462 15.59 16.47 -11.93
C ALA A 462 15.67 17.41 -13.16
N THR A 463 15.25 16.94 -14.35
CA THR A 463 15.43 17.62 -15.64
C THR A 463 14.55 18.86 -15.81
N HIS A 464 13.40 18.92 -15.12
CA HIS A 464 12.46 20.04 -15.16
C HIS A 464 12.59 21.01 -13.97
N SER A 465 13.48 20.69 -13.02
CA SER A 465 13.80 21.54 -11.89
C SER A 465 14.50 22.81 -12.35
N THR A 466 14.26 23.93 -11.66
CA THR A 466 14.87 25.23 -12.00
C THR A 466 15.66 25.78 -10.81
N ALA A 467 16.75 26.47 -11.10
CA ALA A 467 17.58 27.12 -10.09
C ALA A 467 17.84 28.59 -10.42
N THR A 468 17.93 29.42 -9.39
CA THR A 468 18.49 30.78 -9.45
C THR A 468 19.61 30.88 -8.44
N THR A 469 20.85 31.01 -8.91
CA THR A 469 22.05 31.10 -8.07
C THR A 469 22.64 32.50 -8.11
N ALA A 470 22.74 33.15 -6.96
CA ALA A 470 23.40 34.43 -6.76
C ALA A 470 24.70 34.23 -5.98
N SER A 471 25.82 34.69 -6.52
CA SER A 471 27.14 34.50 -5.90
C SER A 471 27.98 35.77 -5.90
N ILE A 472 28.70 35.97 -4.80
CA ILE A 472 29.73 37.00 -4.63
C ILE A 472 31.07 36.35 -4.36
N LYS A 473 32.03 36.61 -5.24
CA LYS A 473 33.41 36.13 -5.16
C LYS A 473 34.31 37.27 -4.69
N PHE A 474 35.20 36.94 -3.77
CA PHE A 474 36.08 37.92 -3.15
C PHE A 474 37.45 37.34 -2.81
N LYS A 475 38.41 38.25 -2.70
CA LYS A 475 39.77 38.04 -2.22
C LYS A 475 39.77 38.16 -0.69
N THR A 476 40.40 37.22 -0.01
CA THR A 476 40.42 37.15 1.47
C THR A 476 41.72 36.53 1.99
N SER A 477 41.85 36.43 3.32
CA SER A 477 43.00 35.87 4.01
C SER A 477 43.04 34.35 3.88
N ALA A 478 44.09 33.82 3.26
CA ALA A 478 44.33 32.38 3.21
C ALA A 478 44.54 31.80 4.62
N THR A 479 45.16 32.56 5.52
CA THR A 479 45.42 32.14 6.91
C THR A 479 44.12 31.94 7.70
N VAL A 480 43.14 32.84 7.55
CA VAL A 480 41.84 32.68 8.21
C VAL A 480 41.09 31.46 7.67
N LEU A 481 41.09 31.29 6.34
CA LEU A 481 40.41 30.16 5.70
C LEU A 481 41.05 28.80 6.00
N GLN A 482 42.37 28.73 6.16
CA GLN A 482 43.07 27.51 6.59
C GLN A 482 42.55 27.00 7.94
N GLY A 483 42.14 27.90 8.84
CA GLY A 483 41.54 27.54 10.13
C GLY A 483 40.17 26.86 10.02
N LEU A 484 39.55 26.84 8.82
CA LEU A 484 38.29 26.14 8.55
C LEU A 484 38.50 24.74 7.94
N PHE A 485 39.75 24.35 7.68
CA PHE A 485 40.07 23.01 7.19
C PHE A 485 39.98 21.99 8.33
N PRO A 486 39.41 20.80 8.08
CA PRO A 486 39.13 19.83 9.13
C PRO A 486 40.40 19.14 9.64
N ASN A 487 41.45 19.05 8.80
CA ASN A 487 42.74 18.47 9.14
C ASN A 487 43.81 18.91 8.13
N ALA A 488 45.07 18.54 8.41
CA ALA A 488 46.24 18.91 7.62
C ALA A 488 46.30 18.33 6.20
N ARG A 489 45.39 17.42 5.83
CA ARG A 489 45.33 16.86 4.46
C ARG A 489 44.68 17.84 3.49
N PHE A 490 43.91 18.81 3.98
CA PHE A 490 43.39 19.93 3.20
C PHE A 490 44.40 21.08 3.21
N ARG A 491 44.74 21.59 2.02
CA ARG A 491 45.66 22.72 1.87
C ARG A 491 45.30 23.55 0.64
N PHE A 492 45.80 24.77 0.56
CA PHE A 492 45.74 25.52 -0.69
C PHE A 492 46.75 24.96 -1.70
N ALA A 493 46.35 24.86 -2.97
CA ALA A 493 47.21 24.40 -4.06
C ALA A 493 48.43 25.32 -4.28
N LYS A 494 48.25 26.63 -4.05
CA LYS A 494 49.30 27.64 -4.21
C LYS A 494 49.65 28.26 -2.86
N PRO A 495 50.95 28.43 -2.54
CA PRO A 495 51.37 29.13 -1.33
C PRO A 495 51.04 30.62 -1.44
N GLY A 496 50.61 31.22 -0.32
CA GLY A 496 50.29 32.65 -0.24
C GLY A 496 49.48 33.01 0.99
N THR A 497 49.42 34.30 1.29
CA THR A 497 48.57 34.86 2.37
C THR A 497 47.18 35.28 1.88
N VAL A 498 46.95 35.15 0.58
CA VAL A 498 45.73 35.57 -0.11
C VAL A 498 45.09 34.37 -0.79
N ALA A 499 43.78 34.22 -0.60
CA ALA A 499 42.94 33.20 -1.25
C ALA A 499 41.67 33.82 -1.85
N HIS A 500 40.93 33.03 -2.62
CA HIS A 500 39.63 33.39 -3.14
C HIS A 500 38.54 32.53 -2.50
N ALA A 501 37.43 33.14 -2.15
CA ALA A 501 36.24 32.45 -1.69
C ALA A 501 34.99 33.09 -2.31
N SER A 502 33.90 32.34 -2.30
CA SER A 502 32.60 32.82 -2.70
C SER A 502 31.53 32.49 -1.66
N PHE A 503 30.61 33.41 -1.47
CA PHE A 503 29.31 33.12 -0.87
C PHE A 503 28.30 32.94 -2.00
N SER A 504 27.58 31.82 -2.00
CA SER A 504 26.62 31.50 -3.06
C SER A 504 25.29 31.05 -2.46
N GLN A 505 24.21 31.69 -2.90
CA GLN A 505 22.84 31.35 -2.55
C GLN A 505 22.12 30.81 -3.78
N THR A 506 21.43 29.69 -3.65
CA THR A 506 20.59 29.12 -4.71
C THR A 506 19.17 28.94 -4.24
N THR A 507 18.22 29.38 -5.07
CA THR A 507 16.78 29.11 -4.94
C THR A 507 16.41 28.02 -5.93
N LEU A 508 15.89 26.90 -5.42
CA LEU A 508 15.46 25.73 -6.18
C LEU A 508 13.94 25.69 -6.26
N ASN A 509 13.39 25.41 -7.43
CA ASN A 509 11.94 25.28 -7.64
C ASN A 509 11.63 24.06 -8.52
N LYS A 510 10.38 23.60 -8.45
CA LYS A 510 9.86 22.44 -9.21
C LYS A 510 10.59 21.14 -8.84
N MET A 511 10.83 20.94 -7.55
CA MET A 511 11.47 19.73 -7.04
C MET A 511 10.43 18.61 -6.94
N ASP A 512 10.54 17.57 -7.77
CA ASP A 512 9.58 16.46 -7.85
C ASP A 512 9.39 15.75 -6.50
N TRP A 513 10.47 15.57 -5.75
CA TRP A 513 10.44 14.91 -4.43
C TRP A 513 9.79 15.78 -3.34
N LEU A 514 9.54 17.07 -3.62
CA LEU A 514 8.75 18.00 -2.80
C LEU A 514 7.37 18.28 -3.42
N GLY A 515 6.89 17.44 -4.34
CA GLY A 515 5.59 17.64 -5.00
C GLY A 515 5.54 18.91 -5.86
N GLY A 516 6.66 19.29 -6.46
CA GLY A 516 6.78 20.52 -7.26
C GLY A 516 7.15 21.76 -6.44
N GLY A 517 7.34 21.63 -5.12
CA GLY A 517 7.83 22.68 -4.24
C GLY A 517 9.27 23.12 -4.49
N GLY A 518 9.79 23.95 -3.60
CA GLY A 518 11.13 24.54 -3.73
C GLY A 518 11.74 24.90 -2.37
N TYR A 519 13.04 25.14 -2.36
CA TYR A 519 13.78 25.52 -1.16
C TYR A 519 15.02 26.35 -1.51
N ARG A 520 15.71 26.86 -0.48
CA ARG A 520 16.89 27.71 -0.65
C ARG A 520 18.06 27.14 0.11
N HIS A 521 19.25 27.35 -0.43
CA HIS A 521 20.50 27.08 0.27
C HIS A 521 21.52 28.20 0.07
N PHE A 522 22.41 28.38 1.04
CA PHE A 522 23.44 29.42 1.07
C PHE A 522 24.75 28.86 1.66
N GLY A 523 25.85 28.92 0.93
CA GLY A 523 27.11 28.28 1.34
C GLY A 523 28.35 29.13 1.15
N LEU A 524 29.40 28.78 1.88
CA LEU A 524 30.77 29.28 1.70
C LEU A 524 31.55 28.28 0.83
N TYR A 525 32.23 28.79 -0.19
CA TYR A 525 33.00 28.04 -1.15
C TYR A 525 34.44 28.57 -1.17
N ILE A 526 35.41 27.76 -0.73
CA ILE A 526 36.83 28.11 -0.67
C ILE A 526 37.54 27.51 -1.88
N HIS A 527 38.08 28.37 -2.75
CA HIS A 527 38.61 27.94 -4.05
C HIS A 527 40.09 27.57 -3.99
N GLY A 528 40.52 26.69 -4.90
CA GLY A 528 41.93 26.31 -5.07
C GLY A 528 42.47 25.44 -3.94
N VAL A 529 41.66 24.49 -3.45
CA VAL A 529 42.01 23.58 -2.35
C VAL A 529 42.41 22.23 -2.92
N GLU A 530 43.44 21.62 -2.32
CA GLU A 530 43.85 20.24 -2.55
C GLU A 530 43.61 19.41 -1.28
N TYR A 531 43.21 18.17 -1.50
CA TYR A 531 43.22 17.13 -0.49
C TYR A 531 44.27 16.07 -0.82
N THR A 532 45.21 15.83 0.09
CA THR A 532 46.19 14.74 -0.03
C THR A 532 45.53 13.40 0.33
N LYS A 533 45.40 12.49 -0.62
CA LYS A 533 44.86 11.12 -0.48
C LYS A 533 45.79 10.19 0.31
N LEU A 534 45.28 9.05 0.78
CA LEU A 534 46.05 8.09 1.59
C LEU A 534 47.14 7.41 0.77
N ASP A 535 46.91 7.26 -0.53
CA ASP A 535 47.86 6.72 -1.51
C ASP A 535 48.94 7.73 -1.94
N GLY A 536 48.92 8.96 -1.38
CA GLY A 536 49.83 10.05 -1.73
C GLY A 536 49.40 10.89 -2.94
N GLY A 537 48.29 10.55 -3.61
CA GLY A 537 47.70 11.36 -4.68
C GLY A 537 47.01 12.62 -4.15
N THR A 538 46.52 13.46 -5.05
CA THR A 538 45.77 14.67 -4.70
C THR A 538 44.39 14.69 -5.37
N ALA A 539 43.42 15.28 -4.69
CA ALA A 539 42.14 15.70 -5.27
C ALA A 539 42.03 17.21 -5.15
N SER A 540 41.82 17.89 -6.28
CA SER A 540 41.78 19.36 -6.35
C SER A 540 40.36 19.85 -6.56
N GLY A 541 39.99 20.96 -5.95
CA GLY A 541 38.64 21.49 -6.11
C GLY A 541 38.33 22.68 -5.21
N THR A 542 37.04 22.98 -5.12
CA THR A 542 36.49 23.96 -4.18
C THR A 542 36.05 23.25 -2.91
N TYR A 543 36.58 23.66 -1.75
CA TYR A 543 36.17 23.13 -0.45
C TYR A 543 34.96 23.91 0.08
N MET A 544 33.90 23.19 0.43
CA MET A 544 32.69 23.75 1.03
C MET A 544 32.62 23.33 2.51
N PRO A 545 33.10 24.17 3.45
CA PRO A 545 33.06 23.85 4.89
C PRO A 545 31.64 23.86 5.46
N LEU A 546 30.71 24.58 4.83
CA LEU A 546 29.37 24.79 5.37
C LEU A 546 28.36 25.16 4.28
N LEU A 547 27.18 24.57 4.37
CA LEU A 547 26.01 24.89 3.54
C LEU A 547 24.78 25.08 4.44
N PHE A 548 24.19 26.26 4.44
CA PHE A 548 22.90 26.48 5.08
C PHE A 548 21.75 26.12 4.15
N GLU A 549 20.66 25.57 4.68
CA GLU A 549 19.44 25.32 3.92
C GLU A 549 18.18 25.70 4.71
N SER A 550 17.10 26.01 3.97
CA SER A 550 15.84 26.51 4.53
C SER A 550 14.80 25.43 4.87
N LEU A 551 15.10 24.14 4.66
CA LEU A 551 14.19 23.02 4.95
C LEU A 551 14.95 21.87 5.61
N ALA A 552 14.26 21.08 6.44
CA ALA A 552 14.85 19.96 7.17
C ALA A 552 15.19 18.77 6.26
N ASP A 553 14.30 18.40 5.34
CA ASP A 553 14.46 17.25 4.44
C ASP A 553 15.76 17.28 3.62
N PRO A 554 16.13 18.37 2.93
CA PRO A 554 17.37 18.42 2.17
C PRO A 554 18.63 18.51 3.07
N ILE A 555 18.49 18.96 4.32
CA ILE A 555 19.56 18.92 5.34
C ILE A 555 19.84 17.48 5.76
N VAL A 556 18.81 16.76 6.21
CA VAL A 556 18.94 15.39 6.70
C VAL A 556 19.48 14.48 5.60
N SER A 557 18.83 14.47 4.44
CA SER A 557 19.26 13.67 3.28
C SER A 557 20.66 14.05 2.79
N GLY A 558 20.99 15.34 2.72
CA GLY A 558 22.32 15.78 2.27
C GLY A 558 23.44 15.42 3.24
N ARG A 559 23.18 15.45 4.55
CA ARG A 559 24.14 15.00 5.56
C ARG A 559 24.31 13.48 5.52
N GLU A 560 23.22 12.73 5.49
CA GLU A 560 23.23 11.28 5.59
C GLU A 560 23.70 10.58 4.31
N GLU A 561 23.16 10.95 3.15
CA GLU A 561 23.43 10.30 1.87
C GLU A 561 24.72 10.81 1.21
N LEU A 562 25.04 12.11 1.37
CA LEU A 562 26.11 12.76 0.60
C LEU A 562 27.29 13.26 1.44
N GLY A 563 27.18 13.25 2.77
CA GLY A 563 28.23 13.77 3.64
C GLY A 563 28.39 15.29 3.60
N MET A 564 27.37 16.03 3.16
CA MET A 564 27.41 17.49 3.04
C MET A 564 27.29 18.16 4.42
N PRO A 565 28.08 19.20 4.73
CA PRO A 565 28.05 19.89 6.03
C PRO A 565 26.88 20.88 6.09
N LYS A 566 25.66 20.36 6.23
CA LYS A 566 24.45 21.17 6.17
C LYS A 566 23.93 21.62 7.54
N LEU A 567 23.50 22.87 7.65
CA LEU A 567 22.82 23.45 8.82
C LEU A 567 21.54 24.18 8.41
N TYR A 568 20.59 24.29 9.33
CA TYR A 568 19.37 25.06 9.10
C TYR A 568 19.59 26.56 9.31
N CYS A 569 19.10 27.38 8.40
CA CYS A 569 18.77 28.77 8.68
C CYS A 569 17.61 29.26 7.80
N THR A 570 16.94 30.33 8.22
CA THR A 570 16.04 31.08 7.33
C THR A 570 16.85 31.81 6.27
N ILE A 571 16.37 31.78 5.03
CA ILE A 571 17.04 32.36 3.87
C ILE A 571 15.99 33.18 3.10
N ASP A 572 16.07 34.49 3.24
CA ASP A 572 15.18 35.44 2.59
C ASP A 572 15.87 36.12 1.42
N VAL A 573 15.20 36.14 0.27
CA VAL A 573 15.73 36.67 -0.98
C VAL A 573 14.81 37.77 -1.49
N HIS A 574 15.40 38.94 -1.72
CA HIS A 574 14.74 40.09 -2.31
C HIS A 574 15.44 40.45 -3.62
N ARG A 575 14.78 40.16 -4.75
CA ARG A 575 15.29 40.47 -6.09
C ARG A 575 14.58 41.67 -6.70
N ARG A 576 15.35 42.59 -7.27
CA ARG A 576 14.90 43.70 -8.12
C ARG A 576 15.60 43.64 -9.47
N ALA A 577 15.23 44.53 -10.39
CA ALA A 577 15.77 44.54 -11.76
C ALA A 577 17.30 44.62 -11.83
N ARG A 578 17.94 45.37 -10.91
CA ARG A 578 19.39 45.61 -10.90
C ARG A 578 20.08 45.22 -9.59
N SER A 579 19.36 44.56 -8.68
CA SER A 579 19.91 44.20 -7.38
C SER A 579 19.33 42.91 -6.82
N TYR A 580 20.13 42.24 -5.99
CA TYR A 580 19.79 40.99 -5.33
C TYR A 580 20.25 41.06 -3.89
N ARG A 581 19.32 40.92 -2.94
CA ARG A 581 19.62 40.94 -1.51
C ARG A 581 19.21 39.65 -0.85
N LEU A 582 20.06 39.18 0.04
CA LEU A 582 19.94 37.98 0.83
C LEU A 582 20.01 38.35 2.30
N GLN A 583 19.13 37.78 3.11
CA GLN A 583 19.17 37.86 4.56
C GLN A 583 19.08 36.45 5.15
N THR A 584 19.94 36.15 6.13
CA THR A 584 19.95 34.87 6.83
C THR A 584 19.68 35.06 8.32
N GLY A 585 18.88 34.15 8.89
CA GLY A 585 18.53 34.24 10.31
C GLY A 585 18.18 32.90 10.95
N TRP A 586 18.02 32.91 12.28
CA TRP A 586 17.60 31.76 13.07
C TRP A 586 16.62 32.23 14.15
N GLN A 587 15.42 31.66 14.18
CA GLN A 587 14.33 32.05 15.11
C GLN A 587 14.08 33.58 15.18
N GLY A 588 14.17 34.27 14.05
CA GLY A 588 13.96 35.71 13.95
C GLY A 588 15.22 36.56 14.20
N ALA A 589 16.29 35.98 14.77
CA ALA A 589 17.59 36.65 14.88
C ALA A 589 18.29 36.68 13.51
N THR A 590 18.47 37.87 12.95
CA THR A 590 19.19 38.06 11.68
C THR A 590 20.68 38.13 11.95
N PHE A 591 21.46 37.30 11.26
CA PHE A 591 22.91 37.21 11.48
C PHE A 591 23.75 37.41 10.22
N GLY A 592 23.14 37.44 9.03
CA GLY A 592 23.88 37.57 7.78
C GLY A 592 23.13 38.35 6.72
N GLU A 593 23.85 39.19 5.98
CA GLU A 593 23.34 40.02 4.90
C GLU A 593 24.31 40.00 3.72
N VAL A 594 23.78 39.73 2.51
CA VAL A 594 24.53 39.85 1.25
C VAL A 594 23.74 40.73 0.28
N ALA A 595 24.41 41.70 -0.32
CA ALA A 595 23.83 42.57 -1.34
C ALA A 595 24.68 42.55 -2.61
N LEU A 596 24.02 42.32 -3.75
CA LEU A 596 24.59 42.40 -5.09
C LEU A 596 23.91 43.57 -5.81
N GLU A 597 24.69 44.51 -6.31
CA GLU A 597 24.18 45.76 -6.88
C GLU A 597 24.73 45.99 -8.30
N GLY A 598 23.99 46.75 -9.10
CA GLY A 598 24.38 47.09 -10.47
C GLY A 598 24.36 45.90 -11.45
N LEU A 599 23.46 44.93 -11.23
CA LEU A 599 23.30 43.76 -12.10
C LEU A 599 22.86 44.18 -13.50
N GLU A 600 23.60 43.71 -14.51
CA GLU A 600 23.33 43.89 -15.93
C GLU A 600 23.31 42.52 -16.61
N GLU A 601 22.29 42.27 -17.44
CA GLU A 601 22.13 41.00 -18.14
C GLU A 601 23.20 40.84 -19.21
N GLN A 602 23.74 39.64 -19.35
CA GLN A 602 24.76 39.28 -20.33
C GLN A 602 24.33 38.04 -21.12
N ASP A 603 24.97 37.84 -22.27
CA ASP A 603 24.76 36.65 -23.10
C ASP A 603 25.11 35.38 -22.31
N PRO A 604 24.14 34.45 -22.12
CA PRO A 604 24.37 33.16 -21.47
C PRO A 604 25.49 32.33 -22.10
N ALA A 605 25.74 32.46 -23.41
CA ALA A 605 26.78 31.72 -24.12
C ALA A 605 28.20 32.09 -23.67
N ALA A 606 28.37 33.21 -22.97
CA ALA A 606 29.64 33.66 -22.43
C ALA A 606 29.95 33.08 -21.03
N GLU A 607 29.02 32.38 -20.38
CA GLU A 607 29.29 31.72 -19.08
C GLU A 607 30.11 30.45 -19.30
N LYS A 608 31.29 30.40 -18.68
CA LYS A 608 32.19 29.23 -18.68
C LYS A 608 32.41 28.78 -17.23
N GLY A 609 32.42 27.46 -17.00
CA GLY A 609 32.63 26.85 -15.69
C GLY A 609 31.37 26.23 -15.10
N THR A 610 31.47 25.69 -13.88
CA THR A 610 30.33 25.13 -13.16
C THR A 610 29.47 26.23 -12.53
N ILE A 611 28.37 25.87 -11.85
CA ILE A 611 27.50 26.84 -11.16
C ILE A 611 28.31 27.76 -10.21
N GLY A 612 29.44 27.29 -9.66
CA GLY A 612 30.40 28.05 -8.85
C GLY A 612 31.32 29.03 -9.60
N GLY A 613 31.39 28.97 -10.94
CA GLY A 613 32.13 29.92 -11.79
C GLY A 613 33.65 29.74 -11.87
N GLU A 614 34.19 28.60 -11.44
CA GLU A 614 35.60 28.24 -11.60
C GLU A 614 35.75 27.09 -12.62
N ALA A 615 36.97 26.94 -13.14
CA ALA A 615 37.42 25.74 -13.84
C ALA A 615 38.16 24.86 -12.82
N ASP A 616 37.39 24.22 -11.93
CA ASP A 616 37.88 23.27 -10.93
C ASP A 616 37.33 21.86 -11.16
N ASP A 617 37.95 20.84 -10.54
CA ASP A 617 37.62 19.44 -10.84
C ASP A 617 36.35 18.95 -10.11
N GLY A 618 35.94 19.64 -9.04
CA GLY A 618 34.80 19.25 -8.22
C GLY A 618 34.68 19.97 -6.87
N ILE A 619 33.69 19.54 -6.08
CA ILE A 619 33.44 20.05 -4.72
C ILE A 619 34.01 19.06 -3.70
N LEU A 620 34.82 19.56 -2.77
CA LEU A 620 35.32 18.84 -1.60
C LEU A 620 34.47 19.18 -0.37
N VAL A 621 34.06 18.17 0.39
CA VAL A 621 33.41 18.32 1.70
C VAL A 621 33.98 17.34 2.72
N TYR A 622 33.64 17.53 4.00
CA TYR A 622 34.08 16.67 5.08
C TYR A 622 32.89 16.10 5.85
N ARG A 623 32.78 14.77 5.87
CA ARG A 623 31.73 14.04 6.58
C ARG A 623 32.20 13.72 7.99
N TYR A 624 31.38 14.05 8.99
CA TYR A 624 31.55 13.60 10.38
C TYR A 624 30.19 13.20 10.96
N MET A 625 30.06 11.94 11.38
CA MET A 625 28.89 11.40 12.08
C MET A 625 29.33 10.76 13.40
N PRO A 626 28.83 11.23 14.56
CA PRO A 626 29.20 10.66 15.85
C PRO A 626 28.64 9.24 16.05
N GLU A 627 29.36 8.40 16.79
CA GLU A 627 28.93 7.05 17.16
C GLU A 627 27.95 7.09 18.35
N VAL A 628 26.78 6.47 18.18
CA VAL A 628 25.76 6.38 19.25
C VAL A 628 26.33 5.59 20.42
N GLY A 629 26.23 6.17 21.62
CA GLY A 629 26.73 5.53 22.85
C GLY A 629 28.23 5.67 23.12
N ARG A 630 29.02 6.29 22.21
CA ARG A 630 30.46 6.51 22.38
C ARG A 630 30.85 7.97 22.13
N ARG A 631 30.70 8.80 23.16
CA ARG A 631 31.00 10.24 23.10
C ARG A 631 32.43 10.49 22.58
N GLY A 632 32.56 11.40 21.62
CA GLY A 632 33.85 11.80 21.05
C GLY A 632 34.41 10.87 19.97
N LYS A 633 33.74 9.75 19.66
CA LYS A 633 34.15 8.84 18.59
C LYS A 633 33.22 8.98 17.38
N ALA A 634 33.79 9.02 16.18
CA ALA A 634 33.01 9.04 14.94
C ALA A 634 32.60 7.62 14.51
N ALA A 635 31.34 7.46 14.09
CA ALA A 635 30.88 6.31 13.31
C ALA A 635 31.27 6.43 11.83
N SER A 636 31.42 7.65 11.33
CA SER A 636 31.84 7.93 9.95
C SER A 636 32.60 9.26 9.90
N GLU A 637 33.85 9.24 9.44
CA GLU A 637 34.71 10.43 9.34
C GLU A 637 35.64 10.32 8.13
N HIS A 638 35.42 11.11 7.09
CA HIS A 638 36.24 11.13 5.87
C HIS A 638 35.94 12.34 4.95
N ALA A 639 36.86 12.63 4.03
CA ALA A 639 36.61 13.58 2.95
C ALA A 639 35.71 12.96 1.87
N VAL A 640 34.83 13.77 1.29
CA VAL A 640 33.94 13.41 0.18
C VAL A 640 34.19 14.36 -0.98
N PHE A 641 34.14 13.85 -2.20
CA PHE A 641 34.33 14.61 -3.43
C PHE A 641 33.19 14.40 -4.41
N VAL A 642 32.75 15.50 -5.02
CA VAL A 642 31.72 15.54 -6.07
C VAL A 642 32.39 15.99 -7.37
N PRO A 643 32.73 15.05 -8.28
CA PRO A 643 33.41 15.39 -9.53
C PRO A 643 32.47 16.10 -10.49
N HIS A 644 32.84 17.30 -10.95
CA HIS A 644 31.99 18.07 -11.87
C HIS A 644 31.72 17.36 -13.20
N ALA A 645 32.70 16.62 -13.72
CA ALA A 645 32.57 15.88 -14.96
C ALA A 645 31.56 14.71 -14.88
N GLU A 646 31.43 14.06 -13.72
CA GLU A 646 30.45 12.98 -13.52
C GLU A 646 29.08 13.54 -13.19
N GLU A 647 29.02 14.58 -12.36
CA GLU A 647 27.77 15.24 -12.00
C GLU A 647 27.02 15.80 -13.21
N ALA A 648 27.75 16.39 -14.16
CA ALA A 648 27.17 16.92 -15.40
C ALA A 648 26.49 15.85 -16.28
N LYS A 649 26.81 14.56 -16.10
CA LYS A 649 26.19 13.45 -16.82
C LYS A 649 24.87 12.99 -16.18
N VAL A 650 24.67 13.25 -14.88
CA VAL A 650 23.47 12.83 -14.15
C VAL A 650 22.28 13.70 -14.54
N VAL A 651 22.42 15.02 -14.45
CA VAL A 651 21.38 15.98 -14.81
C VAL A 651 21.97 17.06 -15.72
N PRO A 652 21.62 17.07 -17.03
CA PRO A 652 22.05 18.12 -17.94
C PRO A 652 21.52 19.48 -17.48
N THR A 653 22.42 20.38 -17.10
CA THR A 653 22.07 21.74 -16.65
C THR A 653 22.24 22.72 -17.79
N THR A 654 21.17 23.46 -18.11
CA THR A 654 21.19 24.50 -19.15
C THR A 654 21.07 25.88 -18.51
N VAL A 655 22.05 26.75 -18.73
CA VAL A 655 21.99 28.15 -18.32
C VAL A 655 21.01 28.90 -19.23
N LYS A 656 20.06 29.60 -18.62
CA LYS A 656 19.03 30.36 -19.35
C LYS A 656 19.35 31.85 -19.37
N ARG A 657 19.78 32.43 -18.25
CA ARG A 657 20.03 33.87 -18.10
C ARG A 657 21.15 34.13 -17.11
N VAL A 658 21.95 35.16 -17.38
CA VAL A 658 23.11 35.55 -16.57
C VAL A 658 23.10 37.06 -16.36
N TRP A 659 23.32 37.49 -15.13
CA TRP A 659 23.56 38.89 -14.79
C TRP A 659 24.90 39.03 -14.07
N ARG A 660 25.64 40.09 -14.38
CA ARG A 660 26.87 40.46 -13.67
C ARG A 660 26.72 41.83 -13.03
N GLY A 661 27.22 41.95 -11.80
CA GLY A 661 27.20 43.20 -11.03
C GLY A 661 28.58 43.84 -10.95
N ARG A 662 28.61 45.10 -10.52
CA ARG A 662 29.86 45.86 -10.32
C ARG A 662 30.28 45.92 -8.86
N THR A 663 29.32 45.87 -7.94
CA THR A 663 29.56 45.99 -6.50
C THR A 663 28.74 44.96 -5.73
N GLY A 664 29.27 44.55 -4.58
CA GLY A 664 28.53 43.74 -3.63
C GLY A 664 29.14 43.81 -2.25
N SER A 665 28.39 43.37 -1.24
CA SER A 665 28.80 43.38 0.16
C SER A 665 28.34 42.11 0.86
N VAL A 666 29.14 41.64 1.82
CA VAL A 666 28.82 40.53 2.73
C VAL A 666 29.05 41.01 4.15
N LYS A 667 28.09 40.79 5.04
CA LYS A 667 28.19 41.11 6.46
C LYS A 667 27.64 39.95 7.28
N PHE A 668 28.37 39.55 8.32
CA PHE A 668 27.89 38.65 9.37
C PHE A 668 27.95 39.36 10.71
N ASP A 669 26.89 39.19 11.50
CA ASP A 669 26.84 39.58 12.91
C ASP A 669 26.85 38.30 13.74
N ALA A 670 27.89 38.12 14.55
CA ALA A 670 28.08 36.92 15.35
C ALA A 670 26.98 36.73 16.41
N LEU A 671 26.35 37.85 16.81
CA LEU A 671 25.43 37.93 17.94
C LEU A 671 26.03 37.25 19.19
N ASP A 672 25.21 36.94 20.20
CA ASP A 672 25.63 36.20 21.39
C ASP A 672 25.01 34.79 21.45
N TRP A 673 25.34 34.06 22.51
CA TRP A 673 24.82 32.71 22.75
C TRP A 673 23.31 32.69 23.01
N ASP A 674 22.72 33.77 23.50
CA ASP A 674 21.29 33.82 23.76
C ASP A 674 20.50 33.96 22.45
N ALA A 675 21.01 34.77 21.51
CA ALA A 675 20.43 34.92 20.19
C ALA A 675 20.69 33.73 19.26
N LEU A 676 21.86 33.08 19.35
CA LEU A 676 22.27 31.97 18.49
C LEU A 676 22.85 30.77 19.29
N PRO A 677 22.08 30.13 20.17
CA PRO A 677 22.59 29.10 21.09
C PRO A 677 23.25 27.90 20.39
N THR A 678 22.80 27.58 19.17
CA THR A 678 23.33 26.45 18.39
C THR A 678 24.21 26.86 17.21
N LEU A 679 24.30 28.17 16.92
CA LEU A 679 24.98 28.69 15.72
C LEU A 679 26.02 29.77 16.01
N HIS A 680 26.08 30.36 17.21
CA HIS A 680 26.99 31.46 17.54
C HIS A 680 28.45 31.12 17.18
N HIS A 681 28.92 29.94 17.60
CA HIS A 681 30.27 29.46 17.29
C HIS A 681 30.54 29.30 15.78
N VAL A 682 29.52 29.08 14.95
CA VAL A 682 29.66 29.02 13.49
C VAL A 682 29.69 30.43 12.90
N ILE A 683 28.75 31.29 13.31
CA ILE A 683 28.63 32.64 12.74
C ILE A 683 29.79 33.53 13.17
N ALA A 684 30.26 33.42 14.42
CA ALA A 684 31.46 34.10 14.88
C ALA A 684 32.67 33.79 13.97
N ARG A 685 32.84 32.52 13.57
CA ARG A 685 33.90 32.11 12.65
C ARG A 685 33.72 32.67 11.23
N LEU A 686 32.48 32.81 10.75
CA LEU A 686 32.22 33.44 9.45
C LEU A 686 32.49 34.97 9.48
N ALA A 687 32.17 35.63 10.60
CA ALA A 687 32.39 37.06 10.79
C ALA A 687 33.88 37.45 10.83
N GLU A 688 34.76 36.50 11.17
CA GLU A 688 36.21 36.69 11.13
C GLU A 688 36.81 36.71 9.72
N VAL A 689 36.07 36.29 8.67
CA VAL A 689 36.60 36.22 7.29
C VAL A 689 36.66 37.62 6.68
N PRO A 690 37.85 38.21 6.46
CA PRO A 690 37.93 39.57 5.96
C PRO A 690 37.70 39.60 4.44
N VAL A 691 36.81 40.49 3.97
CA VAL A 691 36.64 40.73 2.53
C VAL A 691 37.59 41.84 2.11
N PHE A 692 38.70 41.49 1.44
CA PHE A 692 39.68 42.49 0.99
C PHE A 692 39.22 43.19 -0.29
N GLU A 693 38.68 42.43 -1.23
CA GLU A 693 38.27 42.93 -2.55
C GLU A 693 37.19 42.01 -3.11
N VAL A 694 36.09 42.60 -3.62
CA VAL A 694 35.08 41.85 -4.36
C VAL A 694 35.53 41.77 -5.82
N VAL A 695 35.74 40.55 -6.31
CA VAL A 695 36.29 40.29 -7.65
C VAL A 695 35.26 39.74 -8.63
N GLY A 696 34.06 39.37 -8.14
CA GLY A 696 32.98 38.91 -9.01
C GLY A 696 31.62 38.94 -8.32
N VAL A 697 30.61 39.39 -9.06
CA VAL A 697 29.20 39.38 -8.63
C VAL A 697 28.38 38.85 -9.80
N LYS A 698 27.64 37.75 -9.57
CA LYS A 698 26.80 37.15 -10.62
C LYS A 698 25.49 36.58 -10.09
N VAL A 699 24.47 36.58 -10.95
CA VAL A 699 23.22 35.84 -10.78
C VAL A 699 23.01 35.00 -12.03
N VAL A 700 22.69 33.72 -11.85
CA VAL A 700 22.51 32.74 -12.93
C VAL A 700 21.18 32.03 -12.75
N GLU A 701 20.38 31.96 -13.81
CA GLU A 701 19.19 31.12 -13.88
C GLU A 701 19.45 29.90 -14.76
N SER A 702 19.09 28.72 -14.28
CA SER A 702 19.27 27.46 -15.00
C SER A 702 18.06 26.53 -14.89
N GLU A 703 17.99 25.61 -15.84
CA GLU A 703 17.06 24.48 -15.87
C GLU A 703 17.87 23.17 -15.86
N GLY A 704 17.38 22.18 -15.13
CA GLY A 704 18.19 21.04 -14.70
C GLY A 704 19.00 21.42 -13.47
N VAL A 705 18.81 20.70 -12.37
CA VAL A 705 19.49 20.95 -11.09
C VAL A 705 20.35 19.73 -10.75
N PRO A 706 21.68 19.89 -10.60
CA PRO A 706 22.55 18.83 -10.11
C PRO A 706 22.09 18.34 -8.73
N ASP A 707 21.89 17.04 -8.58
CA ASP A 707 21.40 16.42 -7.34
C ASP A 707 22.55 15.93 -6.43
N VAL A 708 23.79 16.14 -6.89
CA VAL A 708 25.09 15.81 -6.29
C VAL A 708 25.22 14.33 -5.94
N SER A 709 24.46 13.45 -6.61
CA SER A 709 24.49 12.00 -6.42
C SER A 709 25.82 11.35 -6.78
N SER A 710 26.70 12.06 -7.52
CA SER A 710 28.07 11.60 -7.79
C SER A 710 29.04 11.71 -6.60
N ALA A 711 28.56 12.22 -5.45
CA ALA A 711 29.34 12.33 -4.22
C ALA A 711 29.89 10.97 -3.76
N ARG A 712 31.19 10.90 -3.48
CA ARG A 712 31.87 9.69 -3.02
C ARG A 712 33.02 9.98 -2.06
N PRO A 713 33.37 9.07 -1.15
CA PRO A 713 34.58 9.19 -0.34
C PRO A 713 35.82 9.40 -1.21
N VAL A 714 36.73 10.27 -0.76
CA VAL A 714 37.99 10.55 -1.49
C VAL A 714 38.98 9.38 -1.35
N ASP A 715 39.03 8.79 -0.16
CA ASP A 715 39.80 7.58 0.12
C ASP A 715 38.83 6.38 0.16
N GLU A 716 39.23 5.25 -0.43
CA GLU A 716 38.48 4.00 -0.29
C GLU A 716 38.49 3.58 1.19
N LEU A 717 37.31 3.42 1.78
CA LEU A 717 37.19 2.85 3.12
C LEU A 717 37.64 1.39 3.04
N VAL A 718 38.76 1.05 3.68
CA VAL A 718 39.08 -0.35 3.98
C VAL A 718 37.90 -0.87 4.81
N GLN A 719 37.01 -1.64 4.17
CA GLN A 719 35.94 -2.33 4.87
C GLN A 719 36.61 -3.21 5.93
N LYS A 720 36.53 -2.80 7.20
CA LYS A 720 36.75 -3.75 8.29
C LYS A 720 35.59 -4.74 8.22
N VAL A 721 35.90 -5.92 7.68
CA VAL A 721 35.04 -7.10 7.71
C VAL A 721 34.58 -7.39 9.13
#